data_AF-R6YJM5-F1
#
_entry.id   AF-R6YJM5-F1
#
_cell.length_a   1.000
_cell.length_b   1.000
_cell.length_c   1.000
_cell.angle_alpha   90.00
_cell.angle_beta   90.00
_cell.angle_gamma   90.00
#
_symmetry.space_group_name_H-M   'P 1'
#
loop_
_entity.id
_entity.type
_entity.pdbx_description
1 polymer ?
#
loop_
_entity_poly.entity_id
_entity_poly.type
_entity_poly.pdbx_seq_one_letter_code
_entity_poly.pdbx_strand_id
1 'polypeptide(L)'
;MRSNNEPVRIRYKDLANGTKSIYLDTYKSGKRSYEFLKLYLLPEDDDKAKAVNAETLQKAEAIKNQRVQEILSGKLETVKASLEHPASTTTSSKKTARLSKKKKVGSDKTGKSVKGKESEVNEVVGAVSGREGHQWKFIDDDGEDRAIDGTIKKHRGRPNKREAVTLRFKDLANGSKSLYFDIYYNGERKYEFLKLYINPEITEADKQNNALVMETAERLKERKMREVVNGETFTDPSDELNQVEKVEEYTSSVIVRSRKMRNGDRSLFLDIYYGKGQRAYESVGLYLRKDDSEDKHKEIWKEAEKKAKERMKALKDGTFEKRVGRRGYKPHGEDPDANVDKYKEYLATKKVKTEIAVAETERKRNSKTKEPVRIRFKELANGNKSVYLSINVNGRRTYDYLRLYLIPEVDAAAREQNKQTMQAVYAIKAQRIMSITNGIAGLKDKSRIKMRLVDWLEIFRDAQVERGRQSARNWVNSVLNAVREHSPNVTLAEMTKEYCNGFMVFLLNDYITYKHTHPSKSTVMNYLKCLKAAFNMAIEEEIMDDNPVLRLRMDVLKGGGTKREYLTVDEVKRLIDTPCKREDIKAAFLFSCFCGLRISDVKSLKWKNIITEGDKTRVEILQYKTKQPLYLPLNKQALRWMPERGSASDEDNVFPTLPSKNYDCIPEWSRAAGISKHVTYHVSRHTFATMELTMGADLYTTSKLLGHTEVRTTQIYAKIINKKKDEAVSLLDSAFE
;
A
#
# COMPACT_ATOMS: atom_id res chain seq x y z
N MET A 1 -11.00 -13.43 2.73
CA MET A 1 -11.20 -11.98 2.53
C MET A 1 -11.30 -11.30 3.89
N ARG A 2 -10.93 -10.01 4.01
CA ARG A 2 -11.22 -9.19 5.20
C ARG A 2 -12.45 -8.34 4.92
N SER A 3 -13.39 -8.27 5.86
CA SER A 3 -14.50 -7.31 5.84
C SER A 3 -14.03 -5.92 6.32
N ASN A 4 -14.81 -4.89 5.98
CA ASN A 4 -14.77 -3.52 6.53
C ASN A 4 -13.39 -2.82 6.54
N ASN A 5 -12.64 -2.91 5.45
CA ASN A 5 -11.60 -1.93 5.16
C ASN A 5 -12.24 -0.66 4.56
N GLU A 6 -12.80 0.21 5.42
CA GLU A 6 -13.02 1.61 5.05
C GLU A 6 -11.70 2.17 4.46
N PRO A 7 -11.73 2.92 3.35
CA PRO A 7 -10.51 3.45 2.75
C PRO A 7 -9.88 4.57 3.59
N VAL A 8 -10.62 5.10 4.56
CA VAL A 8 -10.23 6.18 5.48
C VAL A 8 -10.83 5.88 6.85
N ARG A 9 -10.04 5.98 7.92
CA ARG A 9 -10.48 5.78 9.31
C ARG A 9 -9.97 6.89 10.23
N ILE A 10 -10.75 7.27 11.23
CA ILE A 10 -10.28 8.13 12.33
C ILE A 10 -9.51 7.28 13.35
N ARG A 11 -8.43 7.84 13.91
CA ARG A 11 -7.61 7.25 14.96
C ARG A 11 -7.23 8.30 15.99
N TYR A 12 -7.32 7.96 17.26
CA TYR A 12 -6.89 8.82 18.37
C TYR A 12 -5.46 8.48 18.82
N LYS A 13 -4.78 9.46 19.40
CA LYS A 13 -3.55 9.28 20.17
C LYS A 13 -3.61 10.17 21.41
N ASP A 14 -3.56 9.55 22.57
CA ASP A 14 -3.55 10.21 23.88
C ASP A 14 -2.25 11.02 24.08
N LEU A 15 -2.37 12.13 24.81
CA LEU A 15 -1.28 13.05 25.16
C LEU A 15 -1.12 13.14 26.68
N ALA A 16 0.05 13.56 27.15
CA ALA A 16 0.40 13.57 28.57
C ALA A 16 -0.47 14.49 29.46
N ASN A 17 -1.27 15.37 28.84
CA ASN A 17 -2.25 16.26 29.50
C ASN A 17 -3.69 15.71 29.46
N GLY A 18 -3.89 14.42 29.17
CA GLY A 18 -5.21 13.79 29.08
C GLY A 18 -5.98 14.04 27.77
N THR A 19 -5.58 15.03 26.95
CA THR A 19 -6.22 15.29 25.65
C THR A 19 -5.90 14.20 24.62
N LYS A 20 -6.78 14.02 23.62
CA LYS A 20 -6.61 13.02 22.55
C LYS A 20 -6.51 13.68 21.19
N SER A 21 -5.33 13.61 20.58
CA SER A 21 -5.06 14.13 19.24
C SER A 21 -5.67 13.24 18.15
N ILE A 22 -6.33 13.84 17.15
CA ILE A 22 -7.08 13.13 16.11
C ILE A 22 -6.28 13.01 14.80
N TYR A 23 -6.15 11.78 14.31
CA TYR A 23 -5.50 11.41 13.05
C TYR A 23 -6.48 10.74 12.09
N LEU A 24 -6.17 10.80 10.81
CA LEU A 24 -6.90 10.17 9.73
C LEU A 24 -5.99 9.15 9.01
N ASP A 25 -6.24 7.86 9.19
CA ASP A 25 -5.51 6.77 8.53
C ASP A 25 -6.16 6.44 7.18
N THR A 26 -5.43 6.63 6.08
CA THR A 26 -5.88 6.33 4.71
C THR A 26 -5.23 5.06 4.17
N TYR A 27 -6.00 4.19 3.52
CA TYR A 27 -5.58 2.86 3.04
C TYR A 27 -5.75 2.74 1.53
N LYS A 28 -4.67 2.96 0.76
CA LYS A 28 -4.67 2.92 -0.72
C LYS A 28 -3.68 1.85 -1.22
N SER A 29 -4.17 0.94 -2.06
CA SER A 29 -3.37 -0.14 -2.68
C SER A 29 -2.49 -0.95 -1.70
N GLY A 30 -3.03 -1.26 -0.51
CA GLY A 30 -2.33 -2.03 0.52
C GLY A 30 -1.33 -1.24 1.38
N LYS A 31 -1.13 0.06 1.11
CA LYS A 31 -0.32 0.96 1.93
C LYS A 31 -1.21 1.84 2.82
N ARG A 32 -0.76 2.09 4.04
CA ARG A 32 -1.34 3.05 4.98
C ARG A 32 -0.54 4.36 4.93
N SER A 33 -1.22 5.48 4.78
CA SER A 33 -0.72 6.81 5.15
C SER A 33 -1.54 7.34 6.34
N TYR A 34 -1.00 8.31 7.06
CA TYR A 34 -1.73 9.00 8.12
C TYR A 34 -1.61 10.52 7.94
N GLU A 35 -2.66 11.22 8.32
CA GLU A 35 -2.79 12.68 8.26
C GLU A 35 -3.18 13.16 9.67
N PHE A 36 -2.57 14.24 10.15
CA PHE A 36 -2.91 14.80 11.46
C PHE A 36 -3.90 15.95 11.28
N LEU A 37 -5.09 15.85 11.87
CA LEU A 37 -6.18 16.80 11.63
C LEU A 37 -6.03 18.12 12.40
N LYS A 38 -5.03 18.24 13.29
CA LYS A 38 -4.88 19.35 14.27
C LYS A 38 -6.10 19.54 15.19
N LEU A 39 -6.97 18.54 15.25
CA LEU A 39 -8.11 18.45 16.17
C LEU A 39 -7.71 17.66 17.42
N TYR A 40 -8.28 18.04 18.57
CA TYR A 40 -8.02 17.43 19.87
C TYR A 40 -9.34 17.26 20.62
N LEU A 41 -9.54 16.10 21.24
CA LEU A 41 -10.58 15.91 22.25
C LEU A 41 -10.01 16.30 23.61
N LEU A 42 -10.79 17.05 24.38
CA LEU A 42 -10.53 17.36 25.78
C LEU A 42 -10.88 16.15 26.68
N PRO A 43 -10.32 16.06 27.90
CA PRO A 43 -10.89 15.23 28.95
C PRO A 43 -12.39 15.52 29.13
N GLU A 44 -13.22 14.51 29.39
CA GLU A 44 -14.68 14.65 29.47
C GLU A 44 -15.16 15.04 30.88
N ASP A 45 -14.34 15.87 31.54
CA ASP A 45 -14.43 16.22 32.96
C ASP A 45 -15.57 17.19 33.26
N ASP A 46 -16.05 17.94 32.25
CA ASP A 46 -17.26 18.77 32.32
C ASP A 46 -18.12 18.67 31.03
N ASP A 47 -19.36 19.16 31.10
CA ASP A 47 -20.32 19.07 29.99
C ASP A 47 -20.01 20.04 28.82
N LYS A 48 -19.22 21.09 29.03
CA LYS A 48 -18.73 21.95 27.95
C LYS A 48 -17.66 21.22 27.15
N ALA A 49 -16.77 20.48 27.81
CA ALA A 49 -15.78 19.62 27.17
C ALA A 49 -16.46 18.53 26.34
N LYS A 50 -17.54 17.91 26.83
CA LYS A 50 -18.35 16.96 26.05
C LYS A 50 -18.98 17.61 24.81
N ALA A 51 -19.53 18.83 24.93
CA ALA A 51 -20.08 19.56 23.79
C ALA A 51 -19.00 19.93 22.73
N VAL A 52 -17.83 20.42 23.17
CA VAL A 52 -16.68 20.71 22.31
C VAL A 52 -16.13 19.44 21.64
N ASN A 53 -16.09 18.32 22.36
CA ASN A 53 -15.71 17.02 21.82
C ASN A 53 -16.70 16.55 20.74
N ALA A 54 -18.01 16.70 20.95
CA ALA A 54 -19.03 16.34 19.97
C ALA A 54 -18.89 17.16 18.66
N GLU A 55 -18.71 18.48 18.76
CA GLU A 55 -18.47 19.33 17.59
C GLU A 55 -17.15 18.98 16.88
N THR A 56 -16.10 18.67 17.65
CA THR A 56 -14.79 18.27 17.13
C THR A 56 -14.83 16.91 16.42
N LEU A 57 -15.63 15.96 16.92
CA LEU A 57 -15.88 14.68 16.26
C LEU A 57 -16.67 14.85 14.96
N GLN A 58 -17.69 15.72 14.93
CA GLN A 58 -18.41 16.04 13.68
C GLN A 58 -17.47 16.63 12.62
N LYS A 59 -16.56 17.54 13.01
CA LYS A 59 -15.52 18.08 12.11
C LYS A 59 -14.59 16.98 11.60
N ALA A 60 -14.18 16.03 12.44
CA ALA A 60 -13.35 14.90 12.03
C ALA A 60 -14.08 13.93 11.06
N GLU A 61 -15.35 13.62 11.32
CA GLU A 61 -16.18 12.74 10.47
C GLU A 61 -16.48 13.40 9.11
N ALA A 62 -16.68 14.73 9.07
CA ALA A 62 -16.81 15.48 7.83
C ALA A 62 -15.55 15.40 6.96
N ILE A 63 -14.36 15.60 7.56
CA ILE A 63 -13.07 15.48 6.85
C ILE A 63 -12.84 14.05 6.38
N LYS A 64 -13.15 13.03 7.20
CA LYS A 64 -13.13 11.61 6.80
C LYS A 64 -13.98 11.39 5.55
N ASN A 65 -15.23 11.85 5.55
CA ASN A 65 -16.17 11.66 4.45
C ASN A 65 -15.71 12.38 3.17
N GLN A 66 -15.16 13.60 3.27
CA GLN A 66 -14.52 14.27 2.13
C GLN A 66 -13.37 13.42 1.56
N ARG A 67 -12.47 12.92 2.41
CA ARG A 67 -11.32 12.10 2.00
C ARG A 67 -11.73 10.78 1.35
N VAL A 68 -12.85 10.18 1.77
CA VAL A 68 -13.47 9.02 1.10
C VAL A 68 -13.92 9.39 -0.32
N GLN A 69 -14.59 10.53 -0.50
CA GLN A 69 -15.03 10.99 -1.83
C GLN A 69 -13.86 11.37 -2.76
N GLU A 70 -12.77 11.94 -2.23
CA GLU A 70 -11.53 12.20 -2.98
C GLU A 70 -10.83 10.92 -3.45
N ILE A 71 -10.97 9.81 -2.71
CA ILE A 71 -10.46 8.49 -3.11
C ILE A 71 -11.37 7.86 -4.17
N LEU A 72 -12.70 7.92 -3.99
CA LEU A 72 -13.68 7.37 -4.94
C LEU A 72 -13.67 8.11 -6.29
N SER A 73 -13.49 9.43 -6.27
CA SER A 73 -13.32 10.27 -7.47
C SER A 73 -11.91 10.26 -8.06
N GLY A 74 -10.98 9.49 -7.47
CA GLY A 74 -9.61 9.31 -7.98
C GLY A 74 -8.64 10.48 -7.76
N LYS A 75 -9.09 11.61 -7.21
CA LYS A 75 -8.32 12.86 -7.06
C LYS A 75 -7.16 12.81 -6.06
N LEU A 76 -7.12 11.80 -5.17
CA LEU A 76 -6.13 11.75 -4.09
C LEU A 76 -4.72 11.29 -4.53
N GLU A 77 -3.81 12.24 -4.78
CA GLU A 77 -2.36 11.98 -4.75
C GLU A 77 -1.85 11.78 -3.30
N THR A 78 -0.71 11.10 -3.13
CA THR A 78 -0.21 10.75 -1.79
C THR A 78 0.56 11.89 -1.13
N VAL A 79 -0.02 12.49 -0.09
CA VAL A 79 0.72 13.29 0.90
C VAL A 79 1.76 12.37 1.57
N LYS A 80 3.05 12.71 1.44
CA LYS A 80 4.10 12.16 2.30
C LYS A 80 4.16 12.97 3.59
N ALA A 81 4.47 12.32 4.71
CA ALA A 81 4.78 13.03 5.94
C ALA A 81 6.11 13.78 5.78
N SER A 82 6.09 15.10 5.96
CA SER A 82 7.28 15.88 6.29
C SER A 82 7.49 15.84 7.81
N LEU A 83 8.68 15.45 8.24
CA LEU A 83 9.16 15.69 9.60
C LEU A 83 9.95 16.99 9.59
N GLU A 84 9.24 18.09 9.85
CA GLU A 84 9.84 19.39 10.13
C GLU A 84 9.22 19.90 11.43
N HIS A 85 10.07 20.17 12.43
CA HIS A 85 9.65 20.87 13.64
C HIS A 85 9.62 22.38 13.34
N PRO A 86 8.46 23.07 13.44
CA PRO A 86 8.45 24.52 13.39
C PRO A 86 9.16 25.04 14.64
N ALA A 87 10.15 25.93 14.45
CA ALA A 87 10.74 26.67 15.56
C ALA A 87 9.68 27.53 16.26
N SER A 88 9.87 27.80 17.56
CA SER A 88 8.92 28.54 18.38
C SER A 88 8.83 30.02 18.00
N THR A 89 7.86 30.38 17.16
CA THR A 89 7.47 31.78 16.92
C THR A 89 6.51 32.26 18.00
N THR A 90 7.06 32.68 19.13
CA THR A 90 6.31 33.25 20.26
C THR A 90 5.52 34.49 19.81
N THR A 91 4.19 34.44 19.90
CA THR A 91 3.32 35.54 19.48
C THR A 91 3.48 36.76 20.38
N SER A 92 3.87 37.89 19.78
CA SER A 92 3.98 39.18 20.45
C SER A 92 2.63 39.62 21.04
N SER A 93 2.63 39.92 22.35
CA SER A 93 1.51 40.54 23.06
C SER A 93 1.97 41.86 23.67
N LYS A 94 1.37 42.98 23.23
CA LYS A 94 1.65 44.31 23.78
C LYS A 94 1.14 44.44 25.21
N LYS A 95 1.97 44.86 26.17
CA LYS A 95 1.55 45.79 27.24
C LYS A 95 2.70 46.50 27.96
N THR A 96 2.53 47.81 28.11
CA THR A 96 3.09 48.72 29.14
C THR A 96 4.61 48.79 29.39
N ALA A 97 5.13 50.01 29.40
CA ALA A 97 6.54 50.32 29.69
C ALA A 97 6.77 50.71 31.17
N ARG A 98 8.01 50.58 31.64
CA ARG A 98 8.56 51.41 32.74
C ARG A 98 10.08 51.54 32.63
N LEU A 99 10.61 52.73 32.93
CA LEU A 99 12.06 53.00 32.93
C LEU A 99 12.72 52.50 34.22
N SER A 100 13.99 52.08 34.13
CA SER A 100 15.04 52.44 35.10
C SER A 100 16.44 52.29 34.45
N LYS A 101 17.52 52.63 35.18
CA LYS A 101 18.88 52.90 34.63
C LYS A 101 19.98 52.03 35.27
N LYS A 102 21.14 52.02 34.58
CA LYS A 102 22.53 52.14 35.08
C LYS A 102 23.41 50.88 35.28
N LYS A 103 24.69 51.07 34.88
CA LYS A 103 25.95 50.29 35.10
C LYS A 103 26.02 48.91 34.42
N LYS A 104 27.05 48.52 33.63
CA LYS A 104 28.48 48.88 33.42
C LYS A 104 29.48 48.06 34.28
N VAL A 105 30.65 47.77 33.66
CA VAL A 105 31.77 46.88 34.04
C VAL A 105 31.60 45.46 33.46
N GLY A 106 32.59 44.84 32.80
CA GLY A 106 33.93 45.30 32.38
C GLY A 106 35.07 44.35 32.79
N SER A 107 36.21 44.38 32.07
CA SER A 107 37.44 43.57 32.27
C SER A 107 37.33 42.05 31.99
N ASP A 108 38.36 41.34 31.50
CA ASP A 108 39.50 41.79 30.67
C ASP A 108 40.11 40.67 29.81
N LYS A 109 41.03 41.03 28.89
CA LYS A 109 41.85 40.07 28.09
C LYS A 109 43.36 40.27 28.32
N THR A 110 44.03 39.25 28.85
CA THR A 110 45.48 38.96 28.69
C THR A 110 45.72 37.46 28.93
N GLY A 111 46.73 36.78 28.35
CA GLY A 111 47.63 37.16 27.25
C GLY A 111 48.90 36.29 27.18
N LYS A 112 49.30 35.85 25.96
CA LYS A 112 50.49 35.01 25.61
C LYS A 112 50.43 33.53 26.11
N SER A 113 50.94 32.46 25.48
CA SER A 113 51.77 32.18 24.27
C SER A 113 53.19 31.62 24.56
N VAL A 114 53.67 30.73 23.66
CA VAL A 114 55.06 30.24 23.39
C VAL A 114 55.42 28.77 23.72
N LYS A 115 55.46 27.95 22.64
CA LYS A 115 56.42 26.88 22.20
C LYS A 115 57.07 25.84 23.15
N GLY A 116 57.18 24.60 22.61
CA GLY A 116 58.27 23.63 22.83
C GLY A 116 57.81 22.24 23.32
N LYS A 117 58.34 21.09 22.86
CA LYS A 117 59.34 20.81 21.80
C LYS A 117 59.23 19.34 21.28
N GLU A 118 60.06 18.99 20.28
CA GLU A 118 60.43 17.66 19.72
C GLU A 118 60.27 16.44 20.68
N SER A 119 59.79 15.23 20.30
CA SER A 119 60.19 14.26 19.23
C SER A 119 61.46 13.43 19.57
N GLU A 120 61.74 12.22 19.04
CA GLU A 120 61.16 11.47 17.90
C GLU A 120 60.17 10.33 18.31
N VAL A 121 60.28 8.99 18.12
CA VAL A 121 61.27 8.02 17.56
C VAL A 121 60.57 6.72 17.05
N ASN A 122 61.32 5.74 16.53
CA ASN A 122 60.92 4.44 15.92
C ASN A 122 60.53 3.35 16.98
N GLU A 123 60.10 2.09 16.68
CA GLU A 123 60.38 1.22 15.51
C GLU A 123 59.35 0.10 15.20
N VAL A 124 59.65 -0.65 14.13
CA VAL A 124 58.85 -1.55 13.28
C VAL A 124 58.54 -2.93 13.91
N VAL A 125 57.41 -3.55 13.49
CA VAL A 125 57.23 -4.95 13.00
C VAL A 125 55.75 -5.35 13.10
N GLY A 126 55.22 -6.07 12.10
CA GLY A 126 53.85 -6.59 12.09
C GLY A 126 53.75 -8.09 11.83
N ALA A 127 52.74 -8.74 12.40
CA ALA A 127 52.37 -10.14 12.17
C ALA A 127 50.85 -10.34 12.37
N VAL A 128 50.32 -11.54 12.06
CA VAL A 128 48.88 -11.83 11.89
C VAL A 128 48.41 -12.99 12.78
N SER A 129 47.11 -13.00 13.16
CA SER A 129 46.36 -14.02 13.93
C SER A 129 46.64 -14.08 15.45
N GLY A 130 45.75 -14.60 16.31
CA GLY A 130 44.33 -14.95 16.13
C GLY A 130 43.75 -15.92 17.20
N ARG A 131 42.45 -15.77 17.53
CA ARG A 131 41.55 -16.63 18.37
C ARG A 131 41.59 -16.56 19.92
N GLU A 132 40.39 -16.33 20.47
CA GLU A 132 39.64 -17.07 21.53
C GLU A 132 40.21 -17.27 22.97
N GLY A 133 39.40 -16.98 24.01
CA GLY A 133 39.69 -17.29 25.44
C GLY A 133 38.71 -16.70 26.49
N HIS A 134 38.71 -17.24 27.73
CA HIS A 134 37.83 -16.90 28.90
C HIS A 134 38.67 -16.93 30.23
N GLN A 135 38.21 -16.79 31.48
CA GLN A 135 36.90 -16.65 32.19
C GLN A 135 37.15 -16.00 33.59
N TRP A 136 36.21 -15.28 34.24
CA TRP A 136 36.40 -14.75 35.62
C TRP A 136 35.18 -14.77 36.58
N LYS A 137 35.45 -14.62 37.90
CA LYS A 137 34.51 -14.76 39.06
C LYS A 137 34.83 -13.81 40.25
N PHE A 138 33.79 -13.14 40.78
CA PHE A 138 33.34 -12.96 42.20
C PHE A 138 34.20 -12.47 43.43
N ILE A 139 33.47 -11.78 44.34
CA ILE A 139 33.58 -11.60 45.83
C ILE A 139 34.07 -10.25 46.43
N ASP A 140 33.55 -9.92 47.64
CA ASP A 140 33.28 -8.58 48.23
C ASP A 140 33.59 -8.51 49.78
N ASP A 141 33.26 -7.36 50.42
CA ASP A 141 32.94 -7.07 51.86
C ASP A 141 32.26 -5.65 51.91
N ASP A 142 31.69 -4.98 52.95
CA ASP A 142 31.55 -4.99 54.44
C ASP A 142 30.14 -4.33 54.77
N GLY A 143 29.53 -4.08 55.96
CA GLY A 143 29.88 -4.08 57.40
C GLY A 143 28.66 -3.73 58.33
N GLU A 144 28.90 -3.18 59.55
CA GLU A 144 27.87 -2.87 60.61
C GLU A 144 27.74 -1.34 60.94
N ASP A 145 27.24 -0.74 62.06
CA ASP A 145 26.98 -1.10 63.48
C ASP A 145 25.78 -0.34 64.16
N ARG A 146 25.86 0.09 65.44
CA ARG A 146 24.78 0.12 66.47
C ARG A 146 24.92 1.33 67.44
N ALA A 147 23.97 1.73 68.31
CA ALA A 147 22.50 1.58 68.39
C ALA A 147 21.82 2.96 68.69
N ILE A 148 21.36 3.45 69.88
CA ILE A 148 21.06 3.00 71.27
C ILE A 148 19.88 3.92 71.78
N ASP A 149 19.11 3.56 72.84
CA ASP A 149 18.09 4.39 73.56
C ASP A 149 16.84 4.79 72.72
N GLY A 150 15.58 4.69 73.17
CA GLY A 150 15.02 4.22 74.46
C GLY A 150 13.52 4.53 74.66
N THR A 151 12.79 4.99 73.63
CA THR A 151 11.32 5.23 73.69
C THR A 151 10.56 4.61 72.50
N ILE A 152 9.29 4.25 72.72
CA ILE A 152 8.53 3.37 71.82
C ILE A 152 7.89 4.14 70.65
N LYS A 153 8.31 3.82 69.43
CA LYS A 153 7.42 3.83 68.25
C LYS A 153 7.45 2.48 67.55
N LYS A 154 6.36 1.71 67.70
CA LYS A 154 6.10 0.49 66.91
C LYS A 154 5.70 0.83 65.46
N HIS A 155 6.63 1.41 64.69
CA HIS A 155 6.61 1.10 63.26
C HIS A 155 6.94 -0.38 63.11
N ARG A 156 6.02 -1.16 62.54
CA ARG A 156 6.26 -2.56 62.16
C ARG A 156 7.18 -2.63 60.93
N GLY A 157 8.43 -2.22 61.10
CA GLY A 157 9.51 -2.55 60.18
C GLY A 157 9.75 -4.06 60.23
N ARG A 158 8.98 -4.81 59.43
CA ARG A 158 9.19 -6.26 59.30
C ARG A 158 10.43 -6.45 58.40
N PRO A 159 11.48 -7.15 58.85
CA PRO A 159 12.71 -7.30 58.08
C PRO A 159 12.48 -8.27 56.92
N ASN A 160 11.94 -7.76 55.81
CA ASN A 160 11.76 -8.54 54.60
C ASN A 160 13.10 -8.72 53.89
N LYS A 161 13.93 -9.61 54.44
CA LYS A 161 14.94 -10.39 53.73
C LYS A 161 14.23 -11.08 52.56
N ARG A 162 14.14 -10.40 51.41
CA ARG A 162 13.38 -10.89 50.25
C ARG A 162 14.05 -12.16 49.74
N GLU A 163 13.29 -13.24 49.69
CA GLU A 163 13.74 -14.47 49.04
C GLU A 163 14.06 -14.16 47.58
N ALA A 164 15.22 -14.60 47.10
CA ALA A 164 15.67 -14.39 45.72
C ALA A 164 14.67 -14.96 44.69
N VAL A 165 13.85 -15.93 45.09
CA VAL A 165 12.66 -16.40 44.37
C VAL A 165 11.46 -16.42 45.31
N THR A 166 10.46 -15.56 45.05
CA THR A 166 9.17 -15.56 45.76
C THR A 166 8.07 -16.17 44.89
N LEU A 167 7.29 -17.13 45.40
CA LEU A 167 6.09 -17.64 44.71
C LEU A 167 4.93 -16.64 44.83
N ARG A 168 4.23 -16.40 43.72
CA ARG A 168 3.11 -15.46 43.60
C ARG A 168 1.97 -16.08 42.78
N PHE A 169 0.76 -15.57 43.01
CA PHE A 169 -0.42 -15.88 42.20
C PHE A 169 -1.00 -14.63 41.54
N LYS A 170 -1.77 -14.83 40.47
CA LYS A 170 -2.58 -13.81 39.81
C LYS A 170 -3.95 -14.40 39.50
N ASP A 171 -5.00 -13.72 39.91
CA ASP A 171 -6.38 -14.13 39.66
C ASP A 171 -6.75 -13.94 38.18
N LEU A 172 -7.52 -14.89 37.64
CA LEU A 172 -7.98 -14.92 36.25
C LEU A 172 -9.49 -14.66 36.17
N ALA A 173 -9.95 -14.20 35.00
CA ALA A 173 -11.36 -13.86 34.75
C ALA A 173 -12.34 -15.06 34.82
N ASN A 174 -11.85 -16.28 35.06
CA ASN A 174 -12.63 -17.50 35.29
C ASN A 174 -12.59 -17.99 36.77
N GLY A 175 -12.04 -17.19 37.69
CA GLY A 175 -11.92 -17.53 39.12
C GLY A 175 -10.68 -18.36 39.49
N SER A 176 -10.05 -19.04 38.54
CA SER A 176 -8.76 -19.72 38.77
C SER A 176 -7.64 -18.71 39.08
N LYS A 177 -6.59 -19.15 39.78
CA LYS A 177 -5.37 -18.36 40.01
C LYS A 177 -4.19 -18.98 39.29
N SER A 178 -3.40 -18.19 38.57
CA SER A 178 -2.21 -18.65 37.85
C SER A 178 -0.93 -18.36 38.65
N LEU A 179 -0.03 -19.34 38.78
CA LEU A 179 1.18 -19.22 39.59
C LEU A 179 2.41 -18.76 38.78
N TYR A 180 3.23 -17.90 39.38
CA TYR A 180 4.47 -17.36 38.82
C TYR A 180 5.52 -17.11 39.91
N PHE A 181 6.80 -17.17 39.54
CA PHE A 181 7.88 -16.67 40.39
C PHE A 181 8.15 -15.19 40.16
N ASP A 182 8.53 -14.54 41.24
CA ASP A 182 8.99 -13.16 41.36
C ASP A 182 10.45 -13.23 41.80
N ILE A 183 11.37 -13.14 40.83
CA ILE A 183 12.81 -13.43 40.96
C ILE A 183 13.58 -12.11 41.10
N TYR A 184 14.43 -12.01 42.11
CA TYR A 184 15.31 -10.87 42.37
C TYR A 184 16.77 -11.32 42.23
N TYR A 185 17.48 -10.81 41.23
CA TYR A 185 18.88 -11.17 40.95
C TYR A 185 19.61 -9.97 40.32
N ASN A 186 20.82 -9.67 40.81
CA ASN A 186 21.64 -8.52 40.40
C ASN A 186 20.87 -7.18 40.33
N GLY A 187 20.00 -6.93 41.31
CA GLY A 187 19.14 -5.74 41.38
C GLY A 187 17.94 -5.74 40.42
N GLU A 188 17.91 -6.60 39.41
CA GLU A 188 16.78 -6.75 38.50
C GLU A 188 15.66 -7.63 39.10
N ARG A 189 14.42 -7.34 38.69
CA ARG A 189 13.22 -8.11 39.03
C ARG A 189 12.66 -8.78 37.77
N LYS A 190 12.61 -10.11 37.74
CA LYS A 190 12.11 -10.90 36.61
C LYS A 190 10.94 -11.79 37.03
N TYR A 191 9.97 -11.95 36.15
CA TYR A 191 8.79 -12.79 36.39
C TYR A 191 8.87 -14.05 35.53
N GLU A 192 8.75 -15.23 36.15
CA GLU A 192 8.77 -16.52 35.45
C GLU A 192 7.43 -17.25 35.62
N PHE A 193 6.75 -17.58 34.52
CA PHE A 193 5.40 -18.14 34.57
C PHE A 193 5.39 -19.67 34.58
N LEU A 194 4.91 -20.26 35.68
CA LEU A 194 5.00 -21.70 35.94
C LEU A 194 4.03 -22.56 35.12
N LYS A 195 3.00 -21.95 34.51
CA LYS A 195 1.88 -22.65 33.83
C LYS A 195 1.06 -23.56 34.78
N LEU A 196 1.28 -23.43 36.10
CA LEU A 196 0.47 -24.04 37.15
C LEU A 196 -0.73 -23.14 37.49
N TYR A 197 -1.87 -23.76 37.82
CA TYR A 197 -3.12 -23.07 38.12
C TYR A 197 -3.83 -23.71 39.31
N ILE A 198 -4.32 -22.87 40.21
CA ILE A 198 -5.22 -23.21 41.30
C ILE A 198 -6.65 -23.03 40.79
N ASN A 199 -7.49 -24.06 40.91
CA ASN A 199 -8.91 -23.98 40.57
C ASN A 199 -9.72 -23.31 41.69
N PRO A 200 -10.91 -22.74 41.40
CA PRO A 200 -11.89 -22.43 42.43
C PRO A 200 -12.23 -23.71 43.23
N GLU A 201 -12.19 -23.65 44.55
CA GLU A 201 -12.42 -24.80 45.44
C GLU A 201 -13.93 -25.14 45.54
N ILE A 202 -14.45 -25.75 44.48
CA ILE A 202 -15.86 -26.14 44.35
C ILE A 202 -16.09 -27.57 44.86
N THR A 203 -15.08 -28.43 44.79
CA THR A 203 -15.13 -29.83 45.26
C THR A 203 -13.92 -30.20 46.12
N GLU A 204 -14.01 -31.27 46.91
CA GLU A 204 -12.85 -31.82 47.63
C GLU A 204 -11.74 -32.30 46.66
N ALA A 205 -12.10 -32.75 45.46
CA ALA A 205 -11.14 -33.09 44.41
C ALA A 205 -10.38 -31.85 43.88
N ASP A 206 -11.03 -30.67 43.82
CA ASP A 206 -10.35 -29.42 43.51
C ASP A 206 -9.37 -29.02 44.63
N LYS A 207 -9.75 -29.19 45.91
CA LYS A 207 -8.84 -28.93 47.04
C LYS A 207 -7.62 -29.84 47.02
N GLN A 208 -7.80 -31.14 46.77
CA GLN A 208 -6.70 -32.10 46.66
C GLN A 208 -5.77 -31.78 45.46
N ASN A 209 -6.33 -31.46 44.29
CA ASN A 209 -5.53 -31.01 43.14
C ASN A 209 -4.80 -29.69 43.43
N ASN A 210 -5.44 -28.73 44.11
CA ASN A 210 -4.84 -27.44 44.47
C ASN A 210 -3.67 -27.62 45.45
N ALA A 211 -3.79 -28.53 46.42
CA ALA A 211 -2.70 -28.86 47.35
C ALA A 211 -1.47 -29.44 46.62
N LEU A 212 -1.68 -30.43 45.74
CA LEU A 212 -0.62 -31.03 44.93
C LEU A 212 0.05 -30.03 43.97
N VAL A 213 -0.73 -29.09 43.41
CA VAL A 213 -0.22 -27.98 42.59
C VAL A 213 0.63 -27.01 43.42
N MET A 214 0.26 -26.73 44.67
CA MET A 214 1.04 -25.88 45.57
C MET A 214 2.36 -26.55 45.99
N GLU A 215 2.33 -27.83 46.38
CA GLU A 215 3.54 -28.59 46.72
C GLU A 215 4.52 -28.62 45.53
N THR A 216 4.01 -28.85 44.31
CA THR A 216 4.79 -28.78 43.08
C THR A 216 5.43 -27.39 42.87
N ALA A 217 4.67 -26.32 43.13
CA ALA A 217 5.15 -24.95 42.98
C ALA A 217 6.23 -24.58 44.03
N GLU A 218 6.15 -25.13 45.25
CA GLU A 218 7.15 -24.95 46.30
C GLU A 218 8.43 -25.75 46.01
N ARG A 219 8.32 -27.01 45.56
CA ARG A 219 9.46 -27.80 45.10
C ARG A 219 10.20 -27.14 43.93
N LEU A 220 9.46 -26.51 43.01
CA LEU A 220 10.04 -25.69 41.94
C LEU A 220 10.67 -24.38 42.47
N LYS A 221 10.11 -23.76 43.51
CA LYS A 221 10.64 -22.54 44.14
C LYS A 221 12.02 -22.83 44.74
N GLU A 222 12.18 -23.94 45.46
CA GLU A 222 13.46 -24.36 46.03
C GLU A 222 14.53 -24.64 44.96
N ARG A 223 14.17 -25.31 43.85
CA ARG A 223 15.10 -25.51 42.74
C ARG A 223 15.52 -24.18 42.11
N LYS A 224 14.57 -23.27 41.86
CA LYS A 224 14.87 -21.94 41.32
C LYS A 224 15.70 -21.10 42.29
N MET A 225 15.46 -21.24 43.60
CA MET A 225 16.26 -20.59 44.64
C MET A 225 17.72 -21.06 44.59
N ARG A 226 17.98 -22.36 44.39
CA ARG A 226 19.35 -22.89 44.20
C ARG A 226 19.99 -22.44 42.89
N GLU A 227 19.26 -22.43 41.78
CA GLU A 227 19.73 -21.87 40.49
C GLU A 227 20.21 -20.41 40.66
N VAL A 228 19.42 -19.59 41.36
CA VAL A 228 19.65 -18.14 41.53
C VAL A 228 20.69 -17.80 42.61
N VAL A 229 20.88 -18.66 43.63
CA VAL A 229 21.83 -18.42 44.74
C VAL A 229 23.18 -19.12 44.53
N ASN A 230 23.19 -20.34 43.97
CA ASN A 230 24.43 -21.13 43.80
C ASN A 230 25.02 -21.03 42.37
N GLY A 231 24.27 -20.52 41.40
CA GLY A 231 24.70 -20.46 39.99
C GLY A 231 24.69 -21.82 39.25
N GLU A 232 23.99 -22.82 39.80
CA GLU A 232 23.85 -24.15 39.20
C GLU A 232 22.96 -24.11 37.94
N THR A 233 23.57 -24.22 36.74
CA THR A 233 22.83 -24.28 35.47
C THR A 233 22.29 -25.68 35.19
N PHE A 234 20.98 -25.89 35.39
CA PHE A 234 20.29 -27.10 34.99
C PHE A 234 19.86 -27.06 33.50
N THR A 235 19.92 -28.21 32.82
CA THR A 235 19.36 -28.38 31.46
C THR A 235 17.84 -28.29 31.45
N ASP A 236 17.25 -27.81 30.34
CA ASP A 236 15.82 -27.52 30.19
C ASP A 236 14.91 -28.66 30.69
N PRO A 237 14.16 -28.48 31.80
CA PRO A 237 13.36 -29.53 32.42
C PRO A 237 11.98 -29.67 31.74
N SER A 238 11.96 -29.71 30.40
CA SER A 238 10.72 -29.80 29.61
C SER A 238 10.07 -31.20 29.62
N ASP A 239 10.78 -32.23 30.11
CA ASP A 239 10.24 -33.58 30.31
C ASP A 239 9.77 -33.88 31.75
N GLU A 240 10.37 -33.29 32.79
CA GLU A 240 9.98 -33.53 34.20
C GLU A 240 8.60 -32.97 34.57
N LEU A 241 8.15 -31.90 33.89
CA LEU A 241 6.81 -31.32 34.07
C LEU A 241 5.65 -32.26 33.65
N ASN A 242 5.95 -33.50 33.25
CA ASN A 242 4.98 -34.57 33.00
C ASN A 242 4.83 -35.56 34.18
N GLN A 243 5.61 -35.45 35.27
CA GLN A 243 5.58 -36.37 36.42
C GLN A 243 5.00 -35.76 37.71
N VAL A 244 3.88 -35.04 37.57
CA VAL A 244 2.92 -34.89 38.68
C VAL A 244 1.75 -35.80 38.36
N GLU A 245 1.58 -36.85 39.16
CA GLU A 245 0.52 -37.84 38.92
C GLU A 245 -0.86 -37.20 39.09
N LYS A 246 -1.57 -37.04 37.98
CA LYS A 246 -3.02 -36.90 38.03
C LYS A 246 -3.63 -38.23 38.44
N VAL A 247 -3.95 -38.35 39.71
CA VAL A 247 -4.89 -39.36 40.23
C VAL A 247 -6.31 -38.99 39.75
N GLU A 248 -6.55 -39.22 38.46
CA GLU A 248 -7.88 -39.26 37.85
C GLU A 248 -8.04 -40.65 37.23
N GLU A 249 -8.94 -41.47 37.80
CA GLU A 249 -9.31 -42.77 37.25
C GLU A 249 -10.06 -42.59 35.92
N TYR A 250 -9.31 -42.42 34.83
CA TYR A 250 -9.84 -42.24 33.49
C TYR A 250 -10.45 -43.54 32.93
N THR A 251 -11.63 -43.88 33.45
CA THR A 251 -12.68 -44.48 32.62
C THR A 251 -12.92 -43.55 31.42
N SER A 252 -12.96 -44.14 30.21
CA SER A 252 -12.69 -43.41 28.96
C SER A 252 -13.58 -42.17 28.75
N SER A 253 -12.95 -41.00 28.52
CA SER A 253 -13.62 -39.69 28.48
C SER A 253 -13.28 -38.90 27.21
N VAL A 254 -14.18 -37.99 26.80
CA VAL A 254 -13.99 -37.14 25.61
C VAL A 254 -14.40 -35.71 25.94
N ILE A 255 -13.46 -34.77 25.80
CA ILE A 255 -13.64 -33.36 26.18
C ILE A 255 -13.53 -32.48 24.94
N VAL A 256 -14.48 -31.57 24.72
CA VAL A 256 -14.37 -30.52 23.68
C VAL A 256 -13.43 -29.43 24.20
N ARG A 257 -12.38 -29.12 23.44
CA ARG A 257 -11.48 -27.97 23.71
C ARG A 257 -11.41 -27.03 22.52
N SER A 258 -10.95 -25.80 22.78
CA SER A 258 -10.76 -24.76 21.75
C SER A 258 -9.33 -24.23 21.74
N ARG A 259 -8.74 -24.08 20.55
CA ARG A 259 -7.40 -23.49 20.35
C ARG A 259 -7.50 -22.21 19.55
N LYS A 260 -7.03 -21.09 20.11
CA LYS A 260 -6.96 -19.79 19.41
C LYS A 260 -5.95 -19.87 18.25
N MET A 261 -6.37 -19.42 17.07
CA MET A 261 -5.59 -19.42 15.84
C MET A 261 -4.95 -18.04 15.57
N ARG A 262 -3.96 -17.99 14.67
CA ARG A 262 -3.19 -16.77 14.34
C ARG A 262 -4.05 -15.63 13.77
N ASN A 263 -5.25 -15.91 13.26
CA ASN A 263 -6.20 -14.92 12.78
C ASN A 263 -7.17 -14.38 13.85
N GLY A 264 -7.19 -14.97 15.06
CA GLY A 264 -8.06 -14.58 16.17
C GLY A 264 -9.27 -15.50 16.42
N ASP A 265 -9.62 -16.35 15.46
CA ASP A 265 -10.68 -17.37 15.61
C ASP A 265 -10.23 -18.51 16.55
N ARG A 266 -11.15 -19.39 16.98
CA ARG A 266 -10.81 -20.62 17.70
C ARG A 266 -11.20 -21.87 16.91
N SER A 267 -10.30 -22.83 16.78
CA SER A 267 -10.59 -24.17 16.26
C SER A 267 -11.06 -25.07 17.40
N LEU A 268 -12.10 -25.88 17.18
CA LEU A 268 -12.57 -26.89 18.12
C LEU A 268 -11.93 -28.26 17.83
N PHE A 269 -11.53 -28.95 18.89
CA PHE A 269 -10.92 -30.29 18.84
C PHE A 269 -11.43 -31.15 20.00
N LEU A 270 -11.50 -32.46 19.79
CA LEU A 270 -11.74 -33.44 20.84
C LEU A 270 -10.41 -33.82 21.49
N ASP A 271 -10.46 -33.93 22.80
CA ASP A 271 -9.39 -34.38 23.68
C ASP A 271 -9.87 -35.71 24.29
N ILE A 272 -9.32 -36.81 23.78
CA ILE A 272 -9.87 -38.16 23.89
C ILE A 272 -8.98 -38.98 24.81
N TYR A 273 -9.49 -39.38 25.98
CA TYR A 273 -8.77 -40.14 27.00
C TYR A 273 -9.30 -41.58 27.05
N TYR A 274 -8.41 -42.57 27.04
CA TYR A 274 -8.76 -43.99 27.01
C TYR A 274 -7.62 -44.84 27.57
N GLY A 275 -7.96 -45.90 28.31
CA GLY A 275 -7.06 -47.02 28.69
C GLY A 275 -5.65 -46.68 29.18
N LYS A 276 -5.39 -46.77 30.49
CA LYS A 276 -4.06 -46.57 31.11
C LYS A 276 -3.39 -45.24 30.70
N GLY A 277 -4.15 -44.14 30.76
CA GLY A 277 -3.64 -42.79 30.54
C GLY A 277 -3.35 -42.40 29.08
N GLN A 278 -3.73 -43.21 28.07
CA GLN A 278 -3.53 -42.83 26.68
C GLN A 278 -4.47 -41.68 26.27
N ARG A 279 -3.96 -40.81 25.40
CA ARG A 279 -4.62 -39.57 24.97
C ARG A 279 -4.46 -39.35 23.48
N ALA A 280 -5.54 -39.04 22.77
CA ALA A 280 -5.56 -38.67 21.37
C ALA A 280 -6.24 -37.32 21.15
N TYR A 281 -5.81 -36.61 20.09
CA TYR A 281 -6.39 -35.35 19.66
C TYR A 281 -7.09 -35.53 18.30
N GLU A 282 -8.33 -35.06 18.17
CA GLU A 282 -9.08 -35.09 16.92
C GLU A 282 -9.61 -33.71 16.56
N SER A 283 -9.33 -33.22 15.35
CA SER A 283 -9.91 -31.96 14.87
C SER A 283 -11.38 -32.18 14.48
N VAL A 284 -12.29 -31.42 15.12
CA VAL A 284 -13.75 -31.52 14.88
C VAL A 284 -14.15 -30.90 13.52
N GLY A 285 -13.25 -30.13 12.90
CA GLY A 285 -13.50 -29.35 11.69
C GLY A 285 -14.36 -28.10 11.92
N LEU A 286 -14.60 -27.74 13.18
CA LEU A 286 -15.46 -26.61 13.59
C LEU A 286 -14.64 -25.44 14.13
N TYR A 287 -15.13 -24.23 13.86
CA TYR A 287 -14.40 -22.99 14.11
C TYR A 287 -15.34 -21.90 14.66
N LEU A 288 -15.06 -21.43 15.87
CA LEU A 288 -15.67 -20.23 16.45
C LEU A 288 -14.99 -18.99 15.88
N ARG A 289 -15.68 -18.25 15.01
CA ARG A 289 -15.11 -17.04 14.40
C ARG A 289 -15.27 -15.85 15.31
N LYS A 290 -14.26 -14.96 15.35
CA LYS A 290 -14.27 -13.77 16.21
C LYS A 290 -15.47 -12.83 15.94
N ASP A 291 -16.04 -12.87 14.73
CA ASP A 291 -17.13 -12.01 14.28
C ASP A 291 -18.50 -12.75 14.11
N ASP A 292 -18.59 -14.04 14.44
CA ASP A 292 -19.89 -14.74 14.53
C ASP A 292 -20.54 -14.44 15.91
N SER A 293 -21.88 -14.38 16.00
CA SER A 293 -22.62 -14.03 17.23
C SER A 293 -22.56 -15.12 18.31
N GLU A 294 -22.82 -14.76 19.58
CA GLU A 294 -22.77 -15.72 20.69
C GLU A 294 -23.67 -16.94 20.50
N ASP A 295 -24.91 -16.76 20.02
CA ASP A 295 -25.84 -17.89 19.85
C ASP A 295 -25.37 -18.86 18.75
N LYS A 296 -24.62 -18.34 17.78
CA LYS A 296 -23.96 -19.12 16.75
C LYS A 296 -22.69 -19.80 17.26
N HIS A 297 -22.01 -19.22 18.26
CA HIS A 297 -20.95 -19.93 19.00
C HIS A 297 -21.55 -21.07 19.84
N LYS A 298 -22.69 -20.83 20.51
CA LYS A 298 -23.45 -21.85 21.27
C LYS A 298 -23.91 -22.99 20.35
N GLU A 299 -24.39 -22.68 19.15
CA GLU A 299 -24.75 -23.67 18.11
C GLU A 299 -23.56 -24.52 17.65
N ILE A 300 -22.45 -23.89 17.25
CA ILE A 300 -21.22 -24.58 16.82
C ILE A 300 -20.61 -25.41 17.97
N TRP A 301 -20.74 -24.95 19.21
CA TRP A 301 -20.29 -25.69 20.39
C TRP A 301 -21.16 -26.94 20.64
N LYS A 302 -22.48 -26.84 20.54
CA LYS A 302 -23.40 -28.00 20.62
C LYS A 302 -23.11 -29.05 19.52
N GLU A 303 -22.73 -28.64 18.31
CA GLU A 303 -22.33 -29.57 17.26
C GLU A 303 -21.02 -30.31 17.61
N ALA A 304 -20.06 -29.62 18.25
CA ALA A 304 -18.84 -30.24 18.76
C ALA A 304 -19.11 -31.21 19.93
N GLU A 305 -20.02 -30.86 20.84
CA GLU A 305 -20.47 -31.74 21.93
C GLU A 305 -21.21 -32.98 21.41
N LYS A 306 -21.97 -32.88 20.32
CA LYS A 306 -22.57 -34.04 19.66
C LYS A 306 -21.49 -35.01 19.17
N LYS A 307 -20.47 -34.51 18.47
CA LYS A 307 -19.32 -35.31 18.02
C LYS A 307 -18.50 -35.89 19.19
N ALA A 308 -18.40 -35.17 20.31
CA ALA A 308 -17.79 -35.69 21.54
C ALA A 308 -18.59 -36.87 22.12
N LYS A 309 -19.93 -36.79 22.15
CA LYS A 309 -20.81 -37.89 22.59
C LYS A 309 -20.76 -39.10 21.65
N GLU A 310 -20.73 -38.87 20.34
CA GLU A 310 -20.53 -39.92 19.32
C GLU A 310 -19.19 -40.65 19.53
N ARG A 311 -18.11 -39.90 19.78
CA ARG A 311 -16.77 -40.48 20.04
C ARG A 311 -16.65 -41.14 21.41
N MET A 312 -17.35 -40.66 22.44
CA MET A 312 -17.47 -41.34 23.73
C MET A 312 -18.24 -42.67 23.58
N LYS A 313 -19.29 -42.72 22.75
CA LYS A 313 -19.99 -43.97 22.45
C LYS A 313 -19.05 -44.97 21.76
N ALA A 314 -18.31 -44.56 20.73
CA ALA A 314 -17.33 -45.43 20.07
C ALA A 314 -16.23 -45.97 21.02
N LEU A 315 -15.90 -45.22 22.08
CA LEU A 315 -14.98 -45.68 23.14
C LEU A 315 -15.60 -46.69 24.12
N LYS A 316 -16.92 -46.65 24.35
CA LYS A 316 -17.64 -47.64 25.17
C LYS A 316 -17.95 -48.91 24.38
N ASP A 317 -18.30 -48.75 23.11
CA ASP A 317 -18.70 -49.83 22.21
C ASP A 317 -17.50 -50.54 21.55
N GLY A 318 -16.26 -50.27 21.98
CA GLY A 318 -15.03 -50.89 21.49
C GLY A 318 -14.59 -50.50 20.06
N THR A 319 -15.41 -49.75 19.32
CA THR A 319 -15.21 -49.38 17.90
C THR A 319 -14.28 -48.19 17.67
N PHE A 320 -13.44 -47.84 18.65
CA PHE A 320 -12.51 -46.72 18.56
C PHE A 320 -11.25 -47.06 17.73
N GLU A 321 -11.31 -46.84 16.41
CA GLU A 321 -10.12 -46.94 15.57
C GLU A 321 -9.12 -45.79 15.78
N LYS A 322 -7.86 -46.18 16.03
CA LYS A 322 -6.72 -45.28 16.25
C LYS A 322 -6.16 -44.77 14.92
N ARG A 323 -6.44 -43.52 14.56
CA ARG A 323 -5.71 -42.83 13.47
C ARG A 323 -4.25 -42.63 13.89
N VAL A 324 -3.32 -43.26 13.15
CA VAL A 324 -1.88 -43.24 13.47
C VAL A 324 -1.26 -41.90 13.06
N GLY A 325 -1.10 -40.98 14.01
CA GLY A 325 -0.33 -39.76 13.80
C GLY A 325 1.18 -40.05 13.86
N ARG A 326 1.91 -39.84 12.75
CA ARG A 326 3.38 -39.94 12.73
C ARG A 326 4.02 -38.90 13.67
N ARG A 327 4.58 -39.35 14.80
CA ARG A 327 5.75 -38.69 15.40
C ARG A 327 6.98 -39.17 14.62
N GLY A 328 7.59 -38.28 13.85
CA GLY A 328 8.77 -38.59 13.04
C GLY A 328 9.08 -37.47 12.06
N TYR A 329 10.14 -36.70 12.33
CA TYR A 329 10.56 -35.56 11.51
C TYR A 329 11.51 -36.05 10.40
N LYS A 330 11.16 -35.84 9.14
CA LYS A 330 12.06 -35.94 7.98
C LYS A 330 11.78 -34.78 6.99
N PRO A 331 12.77 -34.37 6.20
CA PRO A 331 12.73 -33.13 5.41
C PRO A 331 11.86 -33.23 4.13
N HIS A 332 11.73 -32.12 3.41
CA HIS A 332 10.93 -31.99 2.18
C HIS A 332 11.26 -33.04 1.11
N GLY A 333 10.21 -33.74 0.63
CA GLY A 333 10.23 -34.60 -0.54
C GLY A 333 8.96 -35.45 -0.63
N GLU A 334 8.18 -35.25 -1.70
CA GLU A 334 7.32 -36.24 -2.37
C GLU A 334 6.41 -37.17 -1.51
N ASP A 335 5.17 -36.72 -1.27
CA ASP A 335 3.97 -37.57 -1.12
C ASP A 335 2.73 -36.74 -1.56
N PRO A 336 1.92 -37.15 -2.57
CA PRO A 336 0.95 -36.24 -3.20
C PRO A 336 -0.25 -35.79 -2.35
N ASP A 337 -0.73 -36.63 -1.43
CA ASP A 337 -2.10 -36.51 -0.89
C ASP A 337 -2.20 -35.72 0.45
N ALA A 338 -1.07 -35.24 0.97
CA ALA A 338 -1.00 -34.59 2.29
C ALA A 338 -1.51 -33.12 2.34
N ASN A 339 -1.98 -32.56 1.23
CA ASN A 339 -2.12 -31.10 1.05
C ASN A 339 -3.57 -30.55 1.20
N VAL A 340 -4.53 -31.36 1.66
CA VAL A 340 -5.91 -30.90 1.91
C VAL A 340 -5.99 -30.14 3.25
N ASP A 341 -5.74 -28.83 3.16
CA ASP A 341 -5.96 -27.88 4.24
C ASP A 341 -7.47 -27.81 4.58
N LYS A 342 -7.89 -28.58 5.59
CA LYS A 342 -9.29 -28.66 6.04
C LYS A 342 -9.90 -27.33 6.45
N TYR A 343 -9.11 -26.30 6.75
CA TYR A 343 -9.62 -24.95 6.99
C TYR A 343 -9.96 -24.24 5.66
N LYS A 344 -9.19 -24.44 4.60
CA LYS A 344 -9.60 -24.03 3.23
C LYS A 344 -10.84 -24.80 2.78
N GLU A 345 -10.93 -26.09 3.08
CA GLU A 345 -12.09 -26.93 2.72
C GLU A 345 -13.36 -26.52 3.48
N TYR A 346 -13.27 -26.26 4.79
CA TYR A 346 -14.36 -25.65 5.58
C TYR A 346 -14.75 -24.27 5.04
N LEU A 347 -13.77 -23.43 4.68
CA LEU A 347 -14.06 -22.12 4.08
C LEU A 347 -14.69 -22.26 2.69
N ALA A 348 -14.30 -23.24 1.87
CA ALA A 348 -14.86 -23.48 0.55
C ALA A 348 -16.29 -24.02 0.65
N THR A 349 -16.54 -25.04 1.46
CA THR A 349 -17.89 -25.59 1.70
C THR A 349 -18.81 -24.60 2.38
N LYS A 350 -18.33 -23.79 3.33
CA LYS A 350 -19.09 -22.67 3.93
C LYS A 350 -19.35 -21.55 2.93
N LYS A 351 -18.38 -21.22 2.07
CA LYS A 351 -18.56 -20.26 0.97
C LYS A 351 -19.64 -20.75 0.01
N VAL A 352 -19.54 -21.99 -0.49
CA VAL A 352 -20.52 -22.61 -1.38
C VAL A 352 -21.91 -22.71 -0.72
N LYS A 353 -22.03 -23.14 0.54
CA LYS A 353 -23.32 -23.12 1.25
C LYS A 353 -23.88 -21.71 1.43
N THR A 354 -23.03 -20.70 1.63
CA THR A 354 -23.46 -19.29 1.72
C THR A 354 -23.86 -18.75 0.35
N GLU A 355 -23.13 -19.07 -0.71
CA GLU A 355 -23.46 -18.68 -2.09
C GLU A 355 -24.71 -19.38 -2.61
N ILE A 356 -24.96 -20.64 -2.23
CA ILE A 356 -26.23 -21.33 -2.47
C ILE A 356 -27.38 -20.69 -1.67
N ALA A 357 -27.20 -20.42 -0.37
CA ALA A 357 -28.23 -19.77 0.44
C ALA A 357 -28.54 -18.33 -0.03
N VAL A 358 -27.53 -17.59 -0.50
CA VAL A 358 -27.69 -16.30 -1.16
C VAL A 358 -28.41 -16.48 -2.50
N ALA A 359 -27.98 -17.39 -3.37
CA ALA A 359 -28.64 -17.65 -4.66
C ALA A 359 -30.10 -18.15 -4.49
N GLU A 360 -30.41 -18.89 -3.44
CA GLU A 360 -31.77 -19.28 -3.08
C GLU A 360 -32.61 -18.13 -2.54
N THR A 361 -32.05 -17.28 -1.68
CA THR A 361 -32.77 -16.10 -1.16
C THR A 361 -32.89 -15.00 -2.22
N GLU A 362 -31.98 -14.92 -3.18
CA GLU A 362 -32.08 -14.11 -4.39
C GLU A 362 -33.08 -14.70 -5.38
N ARG A 363 -33.11 -16.03 -5.60
CA ARG A 363 -34.20 -16.69 -6.35
C ARG A 363 -35.57 -16.43 -5.72
N LYS A 364 -35.70 -16.58 -4.39
CA LYS A 364 -36.93 -16.32 -3.62
C LYS A 364 -37.29 -14.82 -3.53
N ARG A 365 -36.34 -13.90 -3.73
CA ARG A 365 -36.59 -12.46 -3.94
C ARG A 365 -37.05 -12.16 -5.37
N ASN A 366 -36.40 -12.74 -6.37
CA ASN A 366 -36.65 -12.51 -7.79
C ASN A 366 -37.93 -13.21 -8.29
N SER A 367 -38.39 -14.28 -7.64
CA SER A 367 -39.64 -14.97 -7.99
C SER A 367 -40.91 -14.16 -7.64
N LYS A 368 -40.81 -13.06 -6.89
CA LYS A 368 -41.89 -12.06 -6.80
C LYS A 368 -41.75 -11.03 -7.92
N THR A 369 -42.16 -11.45 -9.12
CA THR A 369 -42.11 -10.72 -10.39
C THR A 369 -42.84 -9.37 -10.33
N LYS A 370 -42.10 -8.30 -10.03
CA LYS A 370 -42.49 -6.93 -10.37
C LYS A 370 -41.95 -6.61 -11.75
N GLU A 371 -42.81 -6.12 -12.66
CA GLU A 371 -42.40 -5.72 -14.03
C GLU A 371 -41.07 -4.93 -14.02
N PRO A 372 -40.06 -5.32 -14.83
CA PRO A 372 -38.74 -4.68 -14.82
C PRO A 372 -38.74 -3.30 -15.49
N VAL A 373 -39.75 -3.01 -16.30
CA VAL A 373 -39.97 -1.71 -16.97
C VAL A 373 -41.40 -1.27 -16.69
N ARG A 374 -41.57 -0.06 -16.16
CA ARG A 374 -42.89 0.53 -15.88
C ARG A 374 -43.01 1.92 -16.48
N ILE A 375 -44.13 2.21 -17.11
CA ILE A 375 -44.48 3.54 -17.61
C ILE A 375 -44.76 4.47 -16.41
N ARG A 376 -44.31 5.72 -16.52
CA ARG A 376 -44.50 6.79 -15.55
C ARG A 376 -44.75 8.11 -16.29
N PHE A 377 -45.36 9.05 -15.58
CA PHE A 377 -45.69 10.38 -16.10
C PHE A 377 -45.08 11.46 -15.21
N LYS A 378 -44.68 12.58 -15.83
CA LYS A 378 -44.29 13.82 -15.14
C LYS A 378 -45.09 14.96 -15.76
N GLU A 379 -45.88 15.66 -14.95
CA GLU A 379 -46.59 16.85 -15.37
C GLU A 379 -45.63 18.03 -15.60
N LEU A 380 -45.97 18.85 -16.59
CA LEU A 380 -45.23 20.03 -17.02
C LEU A 380 -46.07 21.29 -16.76
N ALA A 381 -45.40 22.45 -16.69
CA ALA A 381 -46.05 23.73 -16.39
C ALA A 381 -47.11 24.18 -17.43
N ASN A 382 -47.15 23.54 -18.61
CA ASN A 382 -48.16 23.76 -19.65
C ASN A 382 -49.30 22.71 -19.64
N GLY A 383 -49.45 21.92 -18.57
CA GLY A 383 -50.49 20.90 -18.42
C GLY A 383 -50.20 19.55 -19.12
N ASN A 384 -49.22 19.50 -20.02
CA ASN A 384 -48.84 18.26 -20.70
C ASN A 384 -48.16 17.26 -19.75
N LYS A 385 -48.36 15.96 -19.97
CA LYS A 385 -47.74 14.88 -19.18
C LYS A 385 -46.63 14.20 -19.98
N SER A 386 -45.38 14.49 -19.63
CA SER A 386 -44.21 13.84 -20.23
C SER A 386 -44.11 12.38 -19.79
N VAL A 387 -43.92 11.47 -20.74
CA VAL A 387 -43.87 10.03 -20.50
C VAL A 387 -42.43 9.54 -20.37
N TYR A 388 -42.16 8.75 -19.33
CA TYR A 388 -40.87 8.12 -19.11
C TYR A 388 -41.00 6.68 -18.60
N LEU A 389 -40.01 5.85 -18.85
CA LEU A 389 -39.95 4.50 -18.31
C LEU A 389 -39.08 4.51 -17.05
N SER A 390 -39.57 3.95 -15.94
CA SER A 390 -38.72 3.56 -14.83
C SER A 390 -38.29 2.10 -15.02
N ILE A 391 -37.00 1.88 -15.16
CA ILE A 391 -36.36 0.59 -15.40
C ILE A 391 -35.72 0.12 -14.09
N ASN A 392 -35.82 -1.16 -13.75
CA ASN A 392 -35.26 -1.74 -12.54
C ASN A 392 -34.59 -3.08 -12.84
N VAL A 393 -33.25 -3.10 -12.86
CA VAL A 393 -32.42 -4.27 -13.20
C VAL A 393 -31.34 -4.42 -12.14
N ASN A 394 -31.17 -5.63 -11.61
CA ASN A 394 -30.15 -5.98 -10.61
C ASN A 394 -30.09 -5.01 -9.40
N GLY A 395 -31.28 -4.58 -8.94
CA GLY A 395 -31.44 -3.64 -7.81
C GLY A 395 -31.13 -2.17 -8.12
N ARG A 396 -30.70 -1.84 -9.35
CA ARG A 396 -30.48 -0.47 -9.79
C ARG A 396 -31.72 0.04 -10.55
N ARG A 397 -32.23 1.20 -10.14
CA ARG A 397 -33.30 1.91 -10.86
C ARG A 397 -32.72 3.01 -11.73
N THR A 398 -33.11 3.04 -12.99
CA THR A 398 -32.83 4.11 -13.96
C THR A 398 -34.14 4.66 -14.55
N TYR A 399 -34.06 5.81 -15.20
CA TYR A 399 -35.19 6.48 -15.84
C TYR A 399 -34.86 6.81 -17.29
N ASP A 400 -35.80 6.54 -18.19
CA ASP A 400 -35.64 6.64 -19.64
C ASP A 400 -36.74 7.58 -20.17
N TYR A 401 -36.37 8.83 -20.49
CA TYR A 401 -37.32 9.90 -20.82
C TYR A 401 -37.63 9.90 -22.32
N LEU A 402 -38.81 9.40 -22.70
CA LEU A 402 -39.14 9.08 -24.09
C LEU A 402 -39.34 10.30 -25.00
N ARG A 403 -39.34 11.52 -24.44
CA ARG A 403 -39.71 12.79 -25.13
C ARG A 403 -41.09 12.76 -25.80
N LEU A 404 -41.94 11.81 -25.40
CA LEU A 404 -43.35 11.74 -25.73
C LEU A 404 -44.16 12.48 -24.64
N TYR A 405 -45.24 13.14 -25.04
CA TYR A 405 -46.07 13.97 -24.17
C TYR A 405 -47.55 13.68 -24.45
N LEU A 406 -48.33 13.46 -23.40
CA LEU A 406 -49.79 13.48 -23.49
C LEU A 406 -50.27 14.93 -23.31
N ILE A 407 -51.22 15.34 -24.15
CA ILE A 407 -51.84 16.66 -24.17
C ILE A 407 -53.16 16.59 -23.36
N PRO A 408 -53.62 17.67 -22.68
CA PRO A 408 -54.95 17.71 -22.08
C PRO A 408 -56.06 17.30 -23.08
N GLU A 409 -56.95 16.41 -22.66
CA GLU A 409 -57.98 15.79 -23.51
C GLU A 409 -59.20 16.71 -23.67
N VAL A 410 -58.99 17.87 -24.31
CA VAL A 410 -60.00 18.92 -24.50
C VAL A 410 -60.99 18.62 -25.64
N ASP A 411 -60.60 17.81 -26.63
CA ASP A 411 -61.39 17.53 -27.83
C ASP A 411 -61.26 16.05 -28.26
N ALA A 412 -61.72 15.72 -29.47
CA ALA A 412 -61.58 14.37 -30.03
C ALA A 412 -60.18 14.10 -30.62
N ALA A 413 -59.51 15.12 -31.18
CA ALA A 413 -58.20 14.95 -31.80
C ALA A 413 -57.10 14.69 -30.76
N ALA A 414 -57.09 15.42 -29.64
CA ALA A 414 -56.16 15.19 -28.53
C ALA A 414 -56.30 13.78 -27.92
N ARG A 415 -57.52 13.23 -27.87
CA ARG A 415 -57.76 11.85 -27.41
C ARG A 415 -57.16 10.82 -28.37
N GLU A 416 -57.33 10.98 -29.68
CA GLU A 416 -56.72 10.07 -30.66
C GLU A 416 -55.19 10.24 -30.71
N GLN A 417 -54.68 11.46 -30.59
CA GLN A 417 -53.24 11.74 -30.50
C GLN A 417 -52.61 11.14 -29.23
N ASN A 418 -53.29 11.24 -28.07
CA ASN A 418 -52.87 10.58 -26.83
C ASN A 418 -52.89 9.05 -26.97
N LYS A 419 -53.90 8.50 -27.65
CA LYS A 419 -54.00 7.05 -27.95
C LYS A 419 -52.85 6.56 -28.83
N GLN A 420 -52.52 7.26 -29.92
CA GLN A 420 -51.35 6.97 -30.76
C GLN A 420 -50.03 7.11 -29.97
N THR A 421 -49.90 8.18 -29.17
CA THR A 421 -48.74 8.41 -28.30
C THR A 421 -48.56 7.27 -27.30
N MET A 422 -49.65 6.80 -26.68
CA MET A 422 -49.62 5.66 -25.76
C MET A 422 -49.30 4.35 -26.48
N GLN A 423 -49.77 4.11 -27.71
CA GLN A 423 -49.35 2.96 -28.51
C GLN A 423 -47.83 2.96 -28.75
N ALA A 424 -47.24 4.11 -29.11
CA ALA A 424 -45.79 4.26 -29.24
C ALA A 424 -45.06 4.00 -27.89
N VAL A 425 -45.57 4.51 -26.78
CA VAL A 425 -45.04 4.23 -25.43
C VAL A 425 -45.10 2.73 -25.11
N TYR A 426 -46.18 2.02 -25.45
CA TYR A 426 -46.28 0.57 -25.23
C TYR A 426 -45.32 -0.22 -26.11
N ALA A 427 -45.13 0.16 -27.38
CA ALA A 427 -44.14 -0.43 -28.26
C ALA A 427 -42.72 -0.27 -27.71
N ILE A 428 -42.36 0.93 -27.22
CA ILE A 428 -41.06 1.19 -26.59
C ILE A 428 -40.93 0.43 -25.26
N LYS A 429 -41.99 0.31 -24.43
CA LYS A 429 -42.00 -0.53 -23.22
C LYS A 429 -41.69 -1.99 -23.59
N ALA A 430 -42.33 -2.52 -24.64
CA ALA A 430 -42.12 -3.89 -25.10
C ALA A 430 -40.69 -4.11 -25.61
N GLN A 431 -40.18 -3.24 -26.48
CA GLN A 431 -38.77 -3.28 -26.94
C GLN A 431 -37.79 -3.21 -25.77
N ARG A 432 -38.04 -2.36 -24.76
CA ARG A 432 -37.16 -2.24 -23.59
C ARG A 432 -37.20 -3.49 -22.72
N ILE A 433 -38.37 -4.09 -22.52
CA ILE A 433 -38.51 -5.41 -21.86
C ILE A 433 -37.75 -6.48 -22.65
N MET A 434 -37.91 -6.56 -23.96
CA MET A 434 -37.17 -7.52 -24.81
C MET A 434 -35.66 -7.29 -24.72
N SER A 435 -35.17 -6.06 -24.74
CA SER A 435 -33.73 -5.76 -24.60
C SER A 435 -33.16 -6.23 -23.25
N ILE A 436 -33.93 -6.06 -22.17
CA ILE A 436 -33.53 -6.50 -20.81
C ILE A 436 -33.60 -8.03 -20.70
N THR A 437 -34.64 -8.66 -21.25
CA THR A 437 -34.78 -10.12 -21.28
C THR A 437 -33.68 -10.77 -22.12
N ASN A 438 -33.31 -10.20 -23.27
CA ASN A 438 -32.20 -10.68 -24.10
C ASN A 438 -30.85 -10.52 -23.39
N GLY A 439 -30.65 -9.40 -22.69
CA GLY A 439 -29.47 -9.19 -21.84
C GLY A 439 -29.37 -10.16 -20.66
N ILE A 440 -30.51 -10.57 -20.07
CA ILE A 440 -30.59 -11.60 -19.02
C ILE A 440 -30.42 -13.01 -19.60
N ALA A 441 -30.90 -13.26 -20.82
CA ALA A 441 -30.79 -14.54 -21.53
C ALA A 441 -29.44 -14.73 -22.26
N GLY A 442 -28.52 -13.75 -22.20
CA GLY A 442 -27.19 -13.85 -22.80
C GLY A 442 -27.16 -13.72 -24.34
N LEU A 443 -28.30 -13.42 -24.97
CA LEU A 443 -28.41 -13.14 -26.42
C LEU A 443 -27.97 -11.71 -26.73
N LYS A 444 -26.69 -11.43 -26.44
CA LYS A 444 -25.94 -10.33 -27.06
C LYS A 444 -25.84 -10.59 -28.57
N ASP A 445 -25.73 -9.52 -29.36
CA ASP A 445 -25.29 -9.67 -30.75
C ASP A 445 -23.80 -10.03 -30.80
N LYS A 446 -23.53 -11.34 -30.71
CA LYS A 446 -22.19 -11.92 -30.78
C LYS A 446 -21.67 -12.05 -32.21
N SER A 447 -22.27 -11.40 -33.21
CA SER A 447 -21.70 -11.33 -34.57
C SER A 447 -20.27 -10.76 -34.54
N ARG A 448 -20.07 -9.64 -33.86
CA ARG A 448 -18.77 -8.95 -33.77
C ARG A 448 -17.72 -9.71 -32.96
N ILE A 449 -18.06 -10.69 -32.12
CA ILE A 449 -17.04 -11.50 -31.42
C ILE A 449 -16.33 -12.49 -32.36
N LYS A 450 -16.90 -12.78 -33.52
CA LYS A 450 -16.27 -13.56 -34.60
C LYS A 450 -15.34 -12.73 -35.51
N MET A 451 -15.25 -11.41 -35.29
CA MET A 451 -14.33 -10.53 -35.99
C MET A 451 -12.87 -10.94 -35.69
N ARG A 452 -11.98 -10.87 -36.68
CA ARG A 452 -10.56 -11.17 -36.45
C ARG A 452 -9.92 -10.09 -35.59
N LEU A 453 -8.95 -10.48 -34.77
CA LEU A 453 -8.15 -9.58 -33.96
C LEU A 453 -7.46 -8.50 -34.81
N VAL A 454 -7.04 -8.83 -36.03
CA VAL A 454 -6.45 -7.87 -36.97
C VAL A 454 -7.46 -6.81 -37.41
N ASP A 455 -8.68 -7.19 -37.80
CA ASP A 455 -9.73 -6.25 -38.23
C ASP A 455 -10.11 -5.32 -37.07
N TRP A 456 -10.28 -5.88 -35.87
CA TRP A 456 -10.56 -5.12 -34.66
C TRP A 456 -9.44 -4.13 -34.29
N LEU A 457 -8.17 -4.53 -34.46
CA LEU A 457 -7.04 -3.64 -34.20
C LEU A 457 -6.94 -2.50 -35.22
N GLU A 458 -7.45 -2.67 -36.44
CA GLU A 458 -7.56 -1.58 -37.43
C GLU A 458 -8.71 -0.61 -37.09
N ILE A 459 -9.88 -1.11 -36.69
CA ILE A 459 -10.97 -0.29 -36.14
C ILE A 459 -10.48 0.50 -34.91
N PHE A 460 -9.79 -0.16 -33.98
CA PHE A 460 -9.21 0.47 -32.80
C PHE A 460 -8.18 1.55 -33.17
N ARG A 461 -7.27 1.25 -34.11
CA ARG A 461 -6.26 2.22 -34.61
C ARG A 461 -6.91 3.50 -35.08
N ASP A 462 -7.91 3.39 -35.95
CA ASP A 462 -8.48 4.56 -36.62
C ASP A 462 -9.42 5.33 -35.67
N ALA A 463 -10.17 4.64 -34.80
CA ALA A 463 -10.90 5.27 -33.68
C ALA A 463 -9.97 5.98 -32.67
N GLN A 464 -8.72 5.54 -32.49
CA GLN A 464 -7.74 6.33 -31.71
C GLN A 464 -7.26 7.57 -32.47
N VAL A 465 -7.07 7.48 -33.79
CA VAL A 465 -6.65 8.59 -34.66
C VAL A 465 -7.72 9.70 -34.69
N GLU A 466 -8.99 9.33 -34.88
CA GLU A 466 -10.15 10.25 -34.82
C GLU A 466 -10.24 10.98 -33.47
N ARG A 467 -9.95 10.28 -32.36
CA ARG A 467 -9.83 10.88 -31.01
C ARG A 467 -8.56 11.74 -30.84
N GLY A 468 -7.98 12.24 -31.93
CA GLY A 468 -6.81 13.13 -31.99
C GLY A 468 -5.46 12.45 -31.70
N ARG A 469 -5.40 11.13 -31.53
CA ARG A 469 -4.19 10.42 -31.07
C ARG A 469 -3.34 9.95 -32.23
N GLN A 470 -2.94 10.83 -33.15
CA GLN A 470 -2.26 10.51 -34.42
C GLN A 470 -1.12 9.46 -34.32
N SER A 471 -0.36 9.47 -33.22
CA SER A 471 0.69 8.47 -32.94
C SER A 471 0.20 7.00 -32.88
N ALA A 472 -1.09 6.78 -32.63
CA ALA A 472 -1.71 5.46 -32.57
C ALA A 472 -1.57 4.68 -33.88
N ARG A 473 -1.59 5.37 -35.03
CA ARG A 473 -1.34 4.73 -36.33
C ARG A 473 -0.04 3.91 -36.32
N ASN A 474 1.02 4.44 -35.71
CA ASN A 474 2.33 3.78 -35.70
C ASN A 474 2.44 2.67 -34.65
N TRP A 475 1.97 2.91 -33.41
CA TRP A 475 2.11 1.90 -32.35
C TRP A 475 1.08 0.78 -32.41
N VAL A 476 -0.11 1.00 -33.01
CA VAL A 476 -1.04 -0.09 -33.33
C VAL A 476 -0.58 -0.88 -34.55
N ASN A 477 -0.09 -0.23 -35.63
CA ASN A 477 0.48 -0.95 -36.77
C ASN A 477 1.66 -1.85 -36.38
N SER A 478 2.47 -1.44 -35.40
CA SER A 478 3.55 -2.27 -34.84
C SER A 478 3.03 -3.57 -34.21
N VAL A 479 1.83 -3.56 -33.62
CA VAL A 479 1.20 -4.73 -33.00
C VAL A 479 0.42 -5.54 -34.03
N LEU A 480 -0.26 -4.89 -34.98
CA LEU A 480 -0.90 -5.53 -36.12
C LEU A 480 0.06 -6.42 -36.89
N ASN A 481 1.29 -5.96 -37.16
CA ASN A 481 2.29 -6.77 -37.86
C ASN A 481 2.68 -8.01 -37.05
N ALA A 482 2.98 -7.87 -35.75
CA ALA A 482 3.29 -9.01 -34.89
C ALA A 482 2.12 -10.00 -34.72
N VAL A 483 0.88 -9.51 -34.69
CA VAL A 483 -0.33 -10.36 -34.66
C VAL A 483 -0.53 -11.08 -36.00
N ARG A 484 -0.31 -10.41 -37.14
CA ARG A 484 -0.38 -11.01 -38.49
C ARG A 484 0.66 -12.11 -38.67
N GLU A 485 1.84 -11.97 -38.07
CA GLU A 485 2.91 -12.97 -38.08
C GLU A 485 2.61 -14.17 -37.16
N HIS A 486 2.07 -13.92 -35.97
CA HIS A 486 1.75 -14.99 -35.00
C HIS A 486 0.47 -15.78 -35.33
N SER A 487 -0.59 -15.09 -35.73
CA SER A 487 -1.97 -15.62 -35.80
C SER A 487 -2.88 -14.69 -36.62
N PRO A 488 -2.78 -14.68 -37.96
CA PRO A 488 -3.47 -13.70 -38.81
C PRO A 488 -5.01 -13.82 -38.81
N ASN A 489 -5.54 -15.02 -38.54
CA ASN A 489 -6.97 -15.32 -38.63
C ASN A 489 -7.69 -15.43 -37.27
N VAL A 490 -6.98 -15.27 -36.14
CA VAL A 490 -7.57 -15.44 -34.80
C VAL A 490 -8.66 -14.41 -34.52
N THR A 491 -9.76 -14.84 -33.91
CA THR A 491 -10.96 -14.03 -33.63
C THR A 491 -10.97 -13.45 -32.21
N LEU A 492 -11.80 -12.44 -31.97
CA LEU A 492 -12.02 -11.90 -30.62
C LEU A 492 -12.58 -12.95 -29.64
N ALA A 493 -13.28 -13.98 -30.12
CA ALA A 493 -13.77 -15.09 -29.31
C ALA A 493 -12.65 -15.97 -28.74
N GLU A 494 -11.53 -16.09 -29.46
CA GLU A 494 -10.38 -16.92 -29.10
C GLU A 494 -9.38 -16.20 -28.19
N MET A 495 -9.68 -14.94 -27.80
CA MET A 495 -8.85 -14.10 -26.93
C MET A 495 -8.88 -14.56 -25.47
N THR A 496 -8.23 -15.70 -25.24
CA THR A 496 -7.98 -16.27 -23.92
C THR A 496 -6.75 -15.64 -23.25
N LYS A 497 -6.61 -15.82 -21.93
CA LYS A 497 -5.35 -15.51 -21.21
C LYS A 497 -4.19 -16.32 -21.79
N GLU A 498 -4.50 -17.55 -22.21
CA GLU A 498 -3.59 -18.56 -22.70
C GLU A 498 -3.02 -18.14 -24.07
N TYR A 499 -3.87 -17.70 -25.01
CA TYR A 499 -3.44 -17.04 -26.25
C TYR A 499 -2.58 -15.81 -25.96
N CYS A 500 -3.03 -14.90 -25.07
CA CYS A 500 -2.28 -13.69 -24.75
C CYS A 500 -0.91 -13.98 -24.10
N ASN A 501 -0.77 -15.12 -23.42
CA ASN A 501 0.49 -15.59 -22.86
C ASN A 501 1.38 -16.25 -23.93
N GLY A 502 0.81 -17.04 -24.84
CA GLY A 502 1.52 -17.57 -26.02
C GLY A 502 2.09 -16.46 -26.89
N PHE A 503 1.28 -15.45 -27.22
CA PHE A 503 1.73 -14.26 -27.94
C PHE A 503 2.82 -13.48 -27.19
N MET A 504 2.78 -13.41 -25.85
CA MET A 504 3.85 -12.81 -25.05
C MET A 504 5.17 -13.62 -25.14
N VAL A 505 5.10 -14.95 -25.22
CA VAL A 505 6.29 -15.82 -25.38
C VAL A 505 6.85 -15.68 -26.79
N PHE A 506 6.00 -15.74 -27.82
CA PHE A 506 6.36 -15.47 -29.22
C PHE A 506 7.07 -14.13 -29.37
N LEU A 507 6.52 -13.07 -28.77
CA LEU A 507 7.12 -11.74 -28.79
C LEU A 507 8.47 -11.66 -28.06
N LEU A 508 8.82 -12.59 -27.18
CA LEU A 508 10.11 -12.59 -26.47
C LEU A 508 11.18 -13.43 -27.14
N ASN A 509 10.78 -14.52 -27.80
CA ASN A 509 11.69 -15.57 -28.27
C ASN A 509 11.82 -15.60 -29.80
N ASP A 510 10.71 -15.42 -30.51
CA ASP A 510 10.59 -15.82 -31.92
C ASP A 510 10.40 -14.61 -32.84
N TYR A 511 9.63 -13.61 -32.40
CA TYR A 511 9.34 -12.41 -33.18
C TYR A 511 10.59 -11.58 -33.46
N ILE A 512 10.84 -11.29 -34.75
CA ILE A 512 11.97 -10.46 -35.20
C ILE A 512 11.42 -9.12 -35.72
N THR A 513 11.86 -8.02 -35.12
CA THR A 513 11.45 -6.68 -35.58
C THR A 513 12.14 -6.31 -36.89
N TYR A 514 11.64 -5.26 -37.57
CA TYR A 514 12.21 -4.69 -38.80
C TYR A 514 13.70 -4.31 -38.75
N LYS A 515 14.33 -4.35 -37.57
CA LYS A 515 15.77 -4.14 -37.35
C LYS A 515 16.58 -5.44 -37.35
N HIS A 516 15.97 -6.57 -37.69
CA HIS A 516 16.55 -7.92 -37.56
C HIS A 516 16.97 -8.25 -36.12
N THR A 517 16.20 -7.76 -35.14
CA THR A 517 16.42 -8.01 -33.70
C THR A 517 15.11 -8.28 -32.97
N HIS A 518 15.15 -9.15 -31.96
CA HIS A 518 14.02 -9.38 -31.06
C HIS A 518 13.64 -8.10 -30.28
N PRO A 519 12.36 -7.88 -29.97
CA PRO A 519 11.92 -6.69 -29.26
C PRO A 519 12.33 -6.72 -27.77
N SER A 520 12.75 -5.57 -27.24
CA SER A 520 13.04 -5.46 -25.80
C SER A 520 11.83 -5.80 -24.93
N LYS A 521 12.04 -6.26 -23.68
CA LYS A 521 10.94 -6.46 -22.71
C LYS A 521 10.04 -5.23 -22.55
N SER A 522 10.58 -4.01 -22.70
CA SER A 522 9.83 -2.75 -22.70
C SER A 522 8.93 -2.59 -23.94
N THR A 523 9.41 -3.04 -25.11
CA THR A 523 8.65 -3.09 -26.36
C THR A 523 7.49 -4.08 -26.25
N VAL A 524 7.75 -5.31 -25.79
CA VAL A 524 6.71 -6.35 -25.55
C VAL A 524 5.66 -5.85 -24.54
N MET A 525 6.10 -5.25 -23.44
CA MET A 525 5.24 -4.57 -22.45
C MET A 525 4.36 -3.48 -23.08
N ASN A 526 4.80 -2.78 -24.13
CA ASN A 526 4.00 -1.79 -24.84
C ASN A 526 3.04 -2.41 -25.86
N TYR A 527 3.42 -3.52 -26.51
CA TYR A 527 2.53 -4.27 -27.40
C TYR A 527 1.34 -4.86 -26.61
N LEU A 528 1.60 -5.45 -25.45
CA LEU A 528 0.54 -5.94 -24.56
C LEU A 528 -0.31 -4.81 -23.95
N LYS A 529 0.23 -3.61 -23.73
CA LYS A 529 -0.59 -2.42 -23.38
C LYS A 529 -1.53 -2.00 -24.53
N CYS A 530 -1.09 -2.11 -25.78
CA CYS A 530 -1.93 -1.87 -26.95
C CYS A 530 -3.09 -2.86 -27.00
N LEU A 531 -2.82 -4.17 -26.90
CA LEU A 531 -3.88 -5.18 -26.81
C LEU A 531 -4.82 -4.92 -25.62
N LYS A 532 -4.30 -4.61 -24.44
CA LYS A 532 -5.12 -4.23 -23.28
C LYS A 532 -6.06 -3.05 -23.59
N ALA A 533 -5.57 -2.01 -24.28
CA ALA A 533 -6.39 -0.86 -24.64
C ALA A 533 -7.44 -1.20 -25.70
N ALA A 534 -7.10 -2.03 -26.70
CA ALA A 534 -8.02 -2.51 -27.72
C ALA A 534 -9.13 -3.40 -27.13
N PHE A 535 -8.81 -4.29 -26.19
CA PHE A 535 -9.80 -5.13 -25.51
C PHE A 535 -10.66 -4.34 -24.52
N ASN A 536 -10.10 -3.32 -23.85
CA ASN A 536 -10.94 -2.38 -23.08
C ASN A 536 -11.99 -1.71 -23.98
N MET A 537 -11.60 -1.23 -25.18
CA MET A 537 -12.56 -0.64 -26.11
C MET A 537 -13.58 -1.68 -26.64
N ALA A 538 -13.19 -2.95 -26.80
CA ALA A 538 -14.11 -4.02 -27.18
C ALA A 538 -15.15 -4.35 -26.10
N ILE A 539 -14.81 -4.12 -24.83
CA ILE A 539 -15.72 -4.26 -23.68
C ILE A 539 -16.61 -3.01 -23.55
N GLU A 540 -16.06 -1.81 -23.82
CA GLU A 540 -16.82 -0.56 -23.91
C GLU A 540 -17.86 -0.59 -25.07
N GLU A 541 -17.59 -1.31 -26.16
CA GLU A 541 -18.54 -1.62 -27.25
C GLU A 541 -19.35 -2.93 -27.04
N GLU A 542 -19.32 -3.52 -25.83
CA GLU A 542 -19.99 -4.76 -25.41
C GLU A 542 -19.69 -6.06 -26.19
N ILE A 543 -18.76 -6.01 -27.17
CA ILE A 543 -18.30 -7.12 -28.02
C ILE A 543 -17.67 -8.25 -27.19
N MET A 544 -16.95 -7.89 -26.13
CA MET A 544 -16.15 -8.79 -25.29
C MET A 544 -16.58 -8.70 -23.82
N ASP A 545 -16.51 -9.81 -23.09
CA ASP A 545 -17.01 -9.92 -21.71
C ASP A 545 -15.93 -9.67 -20.62
N ASP A 546 -14.65 -9.97 -20.88
CA ASP A 546 -13.51 -9.68 -19.98
C ASP A 546 -12.22 -9.48 -20.79
N ASN A 547 -11.24 -8.76 -20.22
CA ASN A 547 -9.96 -8.46 -20.87
C ASN A 547 -8.88 -9.47 -20.44
N PRO A 548 -8.48 -10.43 -21.30
CA PRO A 548 -7.53 -11.48 -20.95
C PRO A 548 -6.16 -10.95 -20.52
N VAL A 549 -5.74 -9.78 -21.03
CA VAL A 549 -4.44 -9.16 -20.71
C VAL A 549 -4.36 -8.70 -19.26
N LEU A 550 -5.51 -8.49 -18.58
CA LEU A 550 -5.54 -8.22 -17.14
C LEU A 550 -5.05 -9.41 -16.29
N ARG A 551 -5.13 -10.62 -16.84
CA ARG A 551 -4.78 -11.87 -16.15
C ARG A 551 -3.32 -12.31 -16.40
N LEU A 552 -2.53 -11.55 -17.16
CA LEU A 552 -1.12 -11.84 -17.47
C LEU A 552 -0.14 -11.41 -16.37
N ARG A 553 0.97 -12.15 -16.24
CA ARG A 553 2.12 -11.83 -15.38
C ARG A 553 3.02 -10.76 -16.00
N MET A 554 2.44 -9.57 -16.24
CA MET A 554 3.12 -8.39 -16.81
C MET A 554 4.35 -7.92 -16.01
N ASP A 555 4.57 -8.44 -14.80
CA ASP A 555 5.76 -8.18 -13.99
C ASP A 555 7.05 -8.82 -14.54
N VAL A 556 7.00 -9.92 -15.30
CA VAL A 556 8.21 -10.56 -15.89
C VAL A 556 8.87 -9.70 -16.99
N LEU A 557 8.12 -8.74 -17.52
CA LEU A 557 8.53 -7.75 -18.52
C LEU A 557 9.06 -6.44 -17.91
N LYS A 558 9.04 -6.29 -16.58
CA LYS A 558 9.65 -5.16 -15.89
C LYS A 558 11.17 -5.32 -15.86
N GLY A 559 11.83 -4.83 -16.91
CA GLY A 559 13.30 -4.68 -16.90
C GLY A 559 13.77 -3.70 -15.83
N GLY A 560 15.09 -3.69 -15.58
CA GLY A 560 15.73 -2.65 -14.78
C GLY A 560 15.45 -1.25 -15.34
N GLY A 561 15.36 -0.24 -14.46
CA GLY A 561 15.10 1.13 -14.87
C GLY A 561 16.21 1.64 -15.79
N THR A 562 15.84 2.10 -17.00
CA THR A 562 16.83 2.60 -17.96
C THR A 562 17.60 3.79 -17.38
N LYS A 563 18.93 3.66 -17.32
CA LYS A 563 19.82 4.78 -17.05
C LYS A 563 19.59 5.83 -18.13
N ARG A 564 19.17 7.02 -17.72
CA ARG A 564 19.01 8.16 -18.63
C ARG A 564 20.35 8.87 -18.69
N GLU A 565 20.96 8.89 -19.85
CA GLU A 565 22.17 9.68 -20.04
C GLU A 565 21.84 11.19 -19.97
N TYR A 566 22.78 11.91 -19.40
CA TYR A 566 22.86 13.37 -19.31
C TYR A 566 24.32 13.75 -19.45
N LEU A 567 24.58 15.00 -19.84
CA LEU A 567 25.93 15.53 -19.95
C LEU A 567 26.31 16.30 -18.68
N THR A 568 27.57 16.22 -18.28
CA THR A 568 28.18 17.11 -17.28
C THR A 568 28.49 18.46 -17.92
N VAL A 569 28.77 19.47 -17.09
CA VAL A 569 29.15 20.81 -17.56
C VAL A 569 30.36 20.74 -18.50
N ASP A 570 31.35 19.90 -18.21
CA ASP A 570 32.57 19.78 -19.03
C ASP A 570 32.39 18.93 -20.30
N GLU A 571 31.41 18.03 -20.33
CA GLU A 571 30.97 17.41 -21.60
C GLU A 571 30.23 18.42 -22.48
N VAL A 572 29.45 19.33 -21.90
CA VAL A 572 28.80 20.43 -22.63
C VAL A 572 29.84 21.43 -23.17
N LYS A 573 30.89 21.77 -22.40
CA LYS A 573 32.03 22.56 -22.90
C LYS A 573 32.66 21.90 -24.12
N ARG A 574 33.07 20.63 -24.02
CA ARG A 574 33.68 19.91 -25.16
C ARG A 574 32.77 19.86 -26.39
N LEU A 575 31.45 19.75 -26.25
CA LEU A 575 30.52 19.88 -27.38
C LEU A 575 30.52 21.29 -28.01
N ILE A 576 30.53 22.35 -27.20
CA ILE A 576 30.62 23.74 -27.68
C ILE A 576 31.88 23.91 -28.54
N ASP A 577 33.01 23.43 -28.04
CA ASP A 577 34.32 23.56 -28.67
C ASP A 577 34.50 22.64 -29.90
N THR A 578 33.79 21.52 -29.95
CA THR A 578 33.83 20.56 -31.08
C THR A 578 32.98 21.05 -32.26
N PRO A 579 33.52 21.12 -33.50
CA PRO A 579 32.74 21.45 -34.70
C PRO A 579 31.62 20.45 -34.99
N CYS A 580 30.47 20.90 -35.49
CA CYS A 580 29.35 20.03 -35.89
C CYS A 580 29.05 20.14 -37.38
N LYS A 581 28.77 19.01 -38.03
CA LYS A 581 28.32 18.95 -39.44
C LYS A 581 26.99 19.70 -39.70
N ARG A 582 26.25 20.04 -38.64
CA ARG A 582 24.98 20.77 -38.66
C ARG A 582 24.98 21.80 -37.52
N GLU A 583 25.58 22.96 -37.76
CA GLU A 583 25.69 24.02 -36.75
C GLU A 583 24.33 24.51 -36.21
N ASP A 584 23.26 24.43 -37.01
CA ASP A 584 21.90 24.75 -36.56
C ASP A 584 21.30 23.69 -35.61
N ILE A 585 21.68 22.41 -35.77
CA ILE A 585 21.36 21.33 -34.82
C ILE A 585 22.20 21.49 -33.54
N LYS A 586 23.48 21.90 -33.67
CA LYS A 586 24.34 22.24 -32.53
C LYS A 586 23.75 23.40 -31.73
N ALA A 587 23.38 24.51 -32.38
CA ALA A 587 22.71 25.65 -31.76
C ALA A 587 21.42 25.23 -31.05
N ALA A 588 20.49 24.56 -31.74
CA ALA A 588 19.23 24.14 -31.13
C ALA A 588 19.41 23.12 -29.97
N PHE A 589 20.41 22.23 -30.05
CA PHE A 589 20.73 21.28 -28.99
C PHE A 589 21.34 21.97 -27.76
N LEU A 590 22.25 22.93 -27.96
CA LEU A 590 22.89 23.69 -26.88
C LEU A 590 21.89 24.66 -26.24
N PHE A 591 21.07 25.36 -27.03
CA PHE A 591 19.89 26.09 -26.55
C PHE A 591 19.04 25.20 -25.62
N SER A 592 18.70 23.99 -26.05
CA SER A 592 17.95 23.02 -25.24
C SER A 592 18.71 22.52 -24.00
N CYS A 593 20.05 22.57 -23.98
CA CYS A 593 20.85 22.29 -22.77
C CYS A 593 20.76 23.42 -21.73
N PHE A 594 20.49 24.66 -22.16
CA PHE A 594 20.42 25.82 -21.28
C PHE A 594 18.99 26.31 -20.98
N CYS A 595 17.96 25.80 -21.69
CA CYS A 595 16.55 26.12 -21.45
C CYS A 595 15.65 24.88 -21.19
N GLY A 596 16.13 23.66 -21.48
CA GLY A 596 15.41 22.42 -21.17
C GLY A 596 14.16 22.15 -22.03
N LEU A 597 13.93 22.87 -23.12
CA LEU A 597 12.82 22.60 -24.04
C LEU A 597 12.96 21.23 -24.75
N ARG A 598 11.87 20.74 -25.35
CA ARG A 598 11.89 19.52 -26.18
C ARG A 598 12.03 19.93 -27.65
N ILE A 599 12.61 19.07 -28.49
CA ILE A 599 12.73 19.35 -29.94
C ILE A 599 11.39 19.70 -30.61
N SER A 600 10.27 19.13 -30.16
CA SER A 600 8.93 19.48 -30.64
C SER A 600 8.55 20.92 -30.33
N ASP A 601 8.96 21.40 -29.15
CA ASP A 601 8.63 22.72 -28.62
C ASP A 601 9.56 23.77 -29.27
N VAL A 602 10.85 23.45 -29.46
CA VAL A 602 11.85 24.27 -30.16
C VAL A 602 11.53 24.42 -31.66
N LYS A 603 11.04 23.37 -32.33
CA LYS A 603 10.60 23.44 -33.73
C LYS A 603 9.39 24.34 -33.97
N SER A 604 8.52 24.48 -32.97
CA SER A 604 7.33 25.34 -33.03
C SER A 604 7.53 26.69 -32.33
N LEU A 605 8.76 27.01 -31.91
CA LEU A 605 9.09 28.25 -31.23
C LEU A 605 9.17 29.37 -32.26
N LYS A 606 8.25 30.33 -32.20
CA LYS A 606 8.23 31.51 -33.07
C LYS A 606 8.85 32.72 -32.39
N TRP A 607 9.25 33.75 -33.16
CA TRP A 607 9.83 34.97 -32.60
C TRP A 607 8.89 35.68 -31.60
N LYS A 608 7.57 35.70 -31.85
CA LYS A 608 6.57 36.21 -30.89
C LYS A 608 6.49 35.47 -29.55
N ASN A 609 7.07 34.28 -29.44
CA ASN A 609 7.15 33.54 -28.17
C ASN A 609 8.35 34.00 -27.32
N ILE A 610 9.24 34.83 -27.85
CA ILE A 610 10.39 35.41 -27.15
C ILE A 610 10.00 36.80 -26.65
N ILE A 611 9.76 36.93 -25.35
CA ILE A 611 9.39 38.21 -24.71
C ILE A 611 10.60 38.74 -23.94
N THR A 612 11.02 39.97 -24.24
CA THR A 612 12.12 40.66 -23.54
C THR A 612 11.57 41.89 -22.83
N GLU A 613 11.71 41.92 -21.50
CA GLU A 613 11.31 43.04 -20.64
C GLU A 613 12.56 43.53 -19.88
N GLY A 614 13.16 44.62 -20.34
CA GLY A 614 14.49 45.04 -19.90
C GLY A 614 15.53 43.93 -20.14
N ASP A 615 16.40 43.69 -19.17
CA ASP A 615 17.43 42.63 -19.22
C ASP A 615 16.88 41.18 -19.17
N LYS A 616 15.55 40.99 -19.08
CA LYS A 616 14.93 39.67 -18.87
C LYS A 616 14.21 39.19 -20.12
N THR A 617 14.85 38.30 -20.87
CA THR A 617 14.21 37.52 -21.93
C THR A 617 13.61 36.21 -21.39
N ARG A 618 12.42 35.86 -21.86
CA ARG A 618 11.73 34.60 -21.55
C ARG A 618 11.03 34.01 -22.77
N VAL A 619 10.79 32.71 -22.72
CA VAL A 619 9.92 31.98 -23.65
C VAL A 619 8.53 31.83 -23.03
N GLU A 620 7.49 32.20 -23.79
CA GLU A 620 6.10 31.88 -23.49
C GLU A 620 5.49 31.02 -24.60
N ILE A 621 5.24 29.74 -24.30
CA ILE A 621 4.69 28.76 -25.27
C ILE A 621 3.62 27.86 -24.67
N LEU A 622 2.73 27.35 -25.50
CA LEU A 622 1.91 26.20 -25.19
C LEU A 622 2.61 24.91 -25.64
N GLN A 623 3.12 24.12 -24.69
CA GLN A 623 3.98 22.95 -24.95
C GLN A 623 3.34 21.96 -25.93
N TYR A 624 4.08 21.53 -26.96
CA TYR A 624 3.53 20.79 -28.08
C TYR A 624 2.86 19.48 -27.67
N LYS A 625 3.48 18.73 -26.74
CA LYS A 625 3.02 17.38 -26.32
C LYS A 625 1.96 17.39 -25.22
N THR A 626 2.05 18.32 -24.27
CA THR A 626 1.22 18.37 -23.05
C THR A 626 0.09 19.38 -23.14
N LYS A 627 0.14 20.30 -24.13
CA LYS A 627 -0.81 21.41 -24.31
C LYS A 627 -0.98 22.28 -23.06
N GLN A 628 0.07 22.38 -22.24
CA GLN A 628 0.13 23.24 -21.07
C GLN A 628 0.93 24.50 -21.40
N PRO A 629 0.58 25.68 -20.84
CA PRO A 629 1.44 26.85 -20.92
C PRO A 629 2.75 26.59 -20.17
N LEU A 630 3.84 27.13 -20.70
CA LEU A 630 5.16 27.18 -20.07
C LEU A 630 5.71 28.60 -20.21
N TYR A 631 6.02 29.18 -19.04
CA TYR A 631 6.76 30.42 -18.87
C TYR A 631 8.18 30.03 -18.45
N LEU A 632 9.17 30.40 -19.25
CA LEU A 632 10.56 29.92 -19.10
C LEU A 632 11.56 31.07 -19.30
N PRO A 633 12.17 31.60 -18.22
CA PRO A 633 13.25 32.56 -18.34
C PRO A 633 14.43 31.99 -19.13
N LEU A 634 15.04 32.80 -20.00
CA LEU A 634 16.27 32.42 -20.72
C LEU A 634 17.49 33.05 -20.04
N ASN A 635 18.49 32.23 -19.75
CA ASN A 635 19.80 32.71 -19.31
C ASN A 635 20.67 33.13 -20.51
N LYS A 636 21.75 33.87 -20.24
CA LYS A 636 22.66 34.39 -21.29
C LYS A 636 23.29 33.29 -22.16
N GLN A 637 23.47 32.07 -21.64
CA GLN A 637 23.97 30.94 -22.44
C GLN A 637 22.92 30.40 -23.41
N ALA A 638 21.64 30.32 -23.01
CA ALA A 638 20.56 29.99 -23.93
C ALA A 638 20.46 31.02 -25.06
N LEU A 639 20.48 32.33 -24.73
CA LEU A 639 20.43 33.41 -25.73
C LEU A 639 21.59 33.34 -26.74
N ARG A 640 22.80 32.98 -26.30
CA ARG A 640 23.97 32.77 -27.18
C ARG A 640 23.78 31.68 -28.25
N TRP A 641 22.87 30.73 -28.04
CA TRP A 641 22.59 29.63 -28.98
C TRP A 641 21.24 29.79 -29.72
N MET A 642 20.61 30.96 -29.61
CA MET A 642 19.60 31.38 -30.59
C MET A 642 20.31 31.98 -31.82
N PRO A 643 19.80 31.75 -33.05
CA PRO A 643 20.30 32.48 -34.21
C PRO A 643 19.90 33.96 -34.13
N GLU A 644 20.55 34.79 -34.93
CA GLU A 644 20.15 36.19 -35.07
C GLU A 644 18.77 36.30 -35.75
N ARG A 645 17.97 37.27 -35.32
CA ARG A 645 16.61 37.46 -35.87
C ARG A 645 16.61 37.93 -37.33
N GLY A 646 17.57 38.78 -37.71
CA GLY A 646 17.63 39.38 -39.04
C GLY A 646 16.30 40.03 -39.44
N SER A 647 15.82 39.71 -40.63
CA SER A 647 14.52 40.16 -41.18
C SER A 647 13.31 39.29 -40.78
N ALA A 648 13.46 38.33 -39.87
CA ALA A 648 12.38 37.40 -39.53
C ALA A 648 11.19 38.08 -38.82
N SER A 649 9.98 37.74 -39.25
CA SER A 649 8.74 38.24 -38.66
C SER A 649 8.43 37.58 -37.31
N ASP A 650 7.50 38.15 -36.57
CA ASP A 650 7.01 37.60 -35.30
C ASP A 650 6.36 36.21 -35.45
N GLU A 651 5.88 35.87 -36.65
CA GLU A 651 5.30 34.56 -36.96
C GLU A 651 6.33 33.54 -37.47
N ASP A 652 7.57 33.92 -37.75
CA ASP A 652 8.59 32.98 -38.21
C ASP A 652 9.16 32.14 -37.05
N ASN A 653 9.56 30.91 -37.38
CA ASN A 653 10.19 30.01 -36.40
C ASN A 653 11.62 30.50 -36.08
N VAL A 654 12.00 30.47 -34.81
CA VAL A 654 13.36 30.80 -34.34
C VAL A 654 14.41 29.84 -34.92
N PHE A 655 14.05 28.56 -35.14
CA PHE A 655 14.97 27.54 -35.68
C PHE A 655 14.39 26.91 -36.96
N PRO A 656 14.35 27.63 -38.10
CA PRO A 656 13.57 27.23 -39.28
C PRO A 656 14.17 26.04 -40.06
N THR A 657 15.49 25.84 -40.00
CA THR A 657 16.23 24.83 -40.78
C THR A 657 16.28 23.43 -40.14
N LEU A 658 15.65 23.25 -38.97
CA LEU A 658 15.69 21.97 -38.24
C LEU A 658 14.91 20.86 -38.98
N PRO A 659 15.55 19.72 -39.30
CA PRO A 659 14.95 18.72 -40.19
C PRO A 659 13.81 17.99 -39.47
N SER A 660 12.76 17.61 -40.19
CA SER A 660 11.56 17.00 -39.58
C SER A 660 11.88 15.73 -38.78
N LYS A 661 12.84 14.94 -39.26
CA LYS A 661 13.45 13.74 -38.66
C LYS A 661 14.99 13.84 -38.80
N ASN A 662 15.71 12.81 -38.38
CA ASN A 662 17.16 12.62 -38.51
C ASN A 662 17.99 13.59 -37.66
N TYR A 663 18.58 13.08 -36.58
CA TYR A 663 19.43 13.81 -35.63
C TYR A 663 20.76 13.07 -35.39
N ASP A 664 21.13 12.24 -36.35
CA ASP A 664 22.11 11.15 -36.20
C ASP A 664 23.56 11.69 -36.20
N CYS A 665 23.74 12.94 -36.65
CA CYS A 665 24.95 13.73 -36.42
C CYS A 665 25.22 14.04 -34.94
N ILE A 666 24.23 13.99 -34.04
CA ILE A 666 24.45 14.25 -32.59
C ILE A 666 25.29 13.13 -31.96
N PRO A 667 24.99 11.82 -32.15
CA PRO A 667 25.90 10.73 -31.81
C PRO A 667 27.31 10.88 -32.39
N GLU A 668 27.46 11.33 -33.63
CA GLU A 668 28.77 11.50 -34.29
C GLU A 668 29.58 12.64 -33.68
N TRP A 669 28.97 13.82 -33.55
CA TRP A 669 29.53 15.01 -32.91
C TRP A 669 29.88 14.76 -31.43
N SER A 670 29.06 14.01 -30.71
CA SER A 670 29.35 13.61 -29.32
C SER A 670 30.56 12.68 -29.24
N ARG A 671 30.70 11.74 -30.19
CA ARG A 671 31.89 10.87 -30.26
C ARG A 671 33.14 11.69 -30.57
N ALA A 672 33.07 12.67 -31.47
CA ALA A 672 34.16 13.59 -31.78
C ALA A 672 34.58 14.43 -30.55
N ALA A 673 33.63 14.84 -29.71
CA ALA A 673 33.88 15.53 -28.43
C ALA A 673 34.41 14.61 -27.30
N GLY A 674 34.76 13.37 -27.59
CA GLY A 674 35.24 12.40 -26.60
C GLY A 674 34.16 12.00 -25.59
N ILE A 675 32.90 11.87 -26.03
CA ILE A 675 31.76 11.47 -25.17
C ILE A 675 31.30 10.08 -25.59
N SER A 676 31.53 9.08 -24.73
CA SER A 676 31.16 7.68 -24.95
C SER A 676 29.67 7.36 -24.69
N LYS A 677 28.91 8.33 -24.18
CA LYS A 677 27.47 8.19 -23.89
C LYS A 677 26.65 8.15 -25.18
N HIS A 678 25.52 7.42 -25.15
CA HIS A 678 24.56 7.47 -26.25
C HIS A 678 23.73 8.77 -26.21
N VAL A 679 24.27 9.83 -26.81
CA VAL A 679 23.62 11.14 -26.88
C VAL A 679 22.57 11.17 -27.99
N THR A 680 21.32 11.45 -27.61
CA THR A 680 20.23 11.79 -28.54
C THR A 680 19.74 13.20 -28.21
N TYR A 681 18.96 13.86 -29.09
CA TYR A 681 18.52 15.23 -28.81
C TYR A 681 17.85 15.39 -27.43
N HIS A 682 17.07 14.42 -26.95
CA HIS A 682 16.40 14.52 -25.63
C HIS A 682 17.38 14.52 -24.44
N VAL A 683 18.64 14.13 -24.64
CA VAL A 683 19.69 14.24 -23.63
C VAL A 683 19.96 15.70 -23.26
N SER A 684 19.81 16.66 -24.18
CA SER A 684 19.90 18.11 -23.85
C SER A 684 19.00 18.52 -22.68
N ARG A 685 17.76 18.04 -22.67
CA ARG A 685 16.79 18.29 -21.59
C ARG A 685 17.08 17.50 -20.30
N HIS A 686 17.77 16.36 -20.39
CA HIS A 686 18.30 15.65 -19.21
C HIS A 686 19.56 16.33 -18.66
N THR A 687 20.37 16.94 -19.52
CA THR A 687 21.50 17.81 -19.18
C THR A 687 21.01 19.06 -18.45
N PHE A 688 20.09 19.85 -19.02
CA PHE A 688 19.51 21.02 -18.35
C PHE A 688 18.99 20.69 -16.95
N ALA A 689 18.13 19.67 -16.84
CA ALA A 689 17.55 19.26 -15.57
C ALA A 689 18.59 18.77 -14.55
N THR A 690 19.67 18.15 -15.00
CA THR A 690 20.78 17.74 -14.12
C THR A 690 21.65 18.94 -13.73
N MET A 691 21.92 19.88 -14.64
CA MET A 691 22.71 21.08 -14.35
C MET A 691 22.00 21.99 -13.35
N GLU A 692 20.70 22.25 -13.51
CA GLU A 692 19.88 23.01 -12.54
C GLU A 692 20.00 22.44 -11.12
N LEU A 693 19.74 21.13 -10.95
CA LEU A 693 19.87 20.44 -9.67
C LEU A 693 21.34 20.48 -9.15
N THR A 694 22.32 20.30 -10.03
CA THR A 694 23.76 20.34 -9.70
C THR A 694 24.21 21.74 -9.29
N MET A 695 23.60 22.80 -9.83
CA MET A 695 23.87 24.19 -9.46
C MET A 695 23.11 24.62 -8.19
N GLY A 696 22.03 23.93 -7.82
CA GLY A 696 21.34 24.13 -6.54
C GLY A 696 19.84 24.44 -6.64
N ALA A 697 19.27 24.50 -7.84
CA ALA A 697 17.82 24.62 -8.00
C ALA A 697 17.13 23.41 -7.37
N ASP A 698 15.97 23.63 -6.74
CA ASP A 698 15.22 22.54 -6.12
C ASP A 698 14.45 21.70 -7.17
N LEU A 699 13.95 20.54 -6.72
CA LEU A 699 13.26 19.59 -7.59
C LEU A 699 11.93 20.13 -8.16
N TYR A 700 11.21 20.98 -7.42
CA TYR A 700 9.96 21.59 -7.86
C TYR A 700 10.22 22.71 -8.87
N THR A 701 11.16 23.62 -8.60
CA THR A 701 11.58 24.67 -9.57
C THR A 701 12.07 24.05 -10.87
N THR A 702 12.99 23.06 -10.79
CA THR A 702 13.43 22.29 -11.97
C THR A 702 12.24 21.64 -12.70
N SER A 703 11.26 21.10 -11.95
CA SER A 703 10.04 20.51 -12.52
C SER A 703 9.13 21.53 -13.23
N LYS A 704 9.15 22.80 -12.82
CA LYS A 704 8.36 23.88 -13.45
C LYS A 704 9.05 24.48 -14.67
N LEU A 705 10.36 24.71 -14.62
CA LEU A 705 11.17 25.12 -15.78
C LEU A 705 11.06 24.09 -16.92
N LEU A 706 11.05 22.80 -16.60
CA LEU A 706 10.79 21.73 -17.56
C LEU A 706 9.34 21.72 -18.09
N GLY A 707 8.38 22.34 -17.41
CA GLY A 707 6.95 22.13 -17.65
C GLY A 707 6.56 20.67 -17.51
N HIS A 708 6.74 20.11 -16.31
CA HIS A 708 6.12 18.85 -15.90
C HIS A 708 4.90 19.14 -14.99
N THR A 709 3.79 18.46 -15.26
CA THR A 709 2.58 18.52 -14.43
C THR A 709 2.82 17.85 -13.07
N GLU A 710 3.26 16.60 -13.09
CA GLU A 710 3.66 15.84 -11.90
C GLU A 710 5.17 15.97 -11.62
N VAL A 711 5.53 16.40 -10.40
CA VAL A 711 6.93 16.40 -9.89
C VAL A 711 7.55 15.00 -9.92
N ARG A 712 6.71 13.94 -9.88
CA ARG A 712 7.09 12.54 -10.08
C ARG A 712 7.83 12.29 -11.40
N THR A 713 7.56 13.07 -12.44
CA THR A 713 8.29 13.01 -13.72
C THR A 713 9.75 13.46 -13.57
N THR A 714 10.01 14.36 -12.64
CA THR A 714 11.32 14.96 -12.33
C THR A 714 12.07 14.16 -11.26
N GLN A 715 11.37 13.39 -10.42
CA GLN A 715 11.97 12.48 -9.42
C GLN A 715 12.91 11.40 -10.03
N ILE A 716 12.89 11.21 -11.36
CA ILE A 716 13.90 10.41 -12.08
C ILE A 716 15.35 10.86 -11.82
N TYR A 717 15.56 12.14 -11.50
CA TYR A 717 16.87 12.71 -11.21
C TYR A 717 17.24 12.66 -9.71
N ALA A 718 16.42 12.05 -8.84
CA ALA A 718 16.63 12.08 -7.38
C ALA A 718 17.97 11.47 -6.90
N LYS A 719 18.66 10.67 -7.73
CA LYS A 719 20.02 10.21 -7.45
C LYS A 719 21.04 11.37 -7.39
N ILE A 720 20.88 12.39 -8.24
CA ILE A 720 21.72 13.60 -8.24
C ILE A 720 21.50 14.40 -6.95
N ILE A 721 20.24 14.55 -6.55
CA ILE A 721 19.86 15.22 -5.28
C ILE A 721 20.47 14.50 -4.06
N ASN A 722 20.56 13.17 -4.07
CA ASN A 722 21.21 12.45 -2.97
C ASN A 722 22.70 12.82 -2.84
N LYS A 723 23.49 12.83 -3.92
CA LYS A 723 24.91 13.25 -3.86
C LYS A 723 25.08 14.65 -3.25
N LYS A 724 24.15 15.56 -3.56
CA LYS A 724 24.14 16.92 -2.98
C LYS A 724 23.75 16.98 -1.51
N LYS A 725 23.09 15.96 -0.95
CA LYS A 725 22.87 15.87 0.50
C LYS A 725 24.16 15.48 1.22
N ASP A 726 24.91 14.58 0.64
CA ASP A 726 26.21 14.17 1.17
C ASP A 726 27.14 15.40 1.19
N GLU A 727 27.23 16.13 0.07
CA GLU A 727 27.94 17.42 -0.03
C GLU A 727 27.41 18.48 0.97
N ALA A 728 26.10 18.63 1.11
CA ALA A 728 25.50 19.64 2.01
C ALA A 728 25.58 19.28 3.50
N VAL A 729 25.78 18.01 3.84
CA VAL A 729 26.10 17.59 5.21
C VAL A 729 27.57 17.90 5.52
N SER A 730 28.50 17.66 4.60
CA SER A 730 29.91 18.02 4.80
C SER A 730 30.17 19.53 4.87
N LEU A 731 29.25 20.38 4.38
CA LEU A 731 29.28 21.83 4.64
C LEU A 731 29.00 22.19 6.11
N LEU A 732 28.50 21.26 6.95
CA LEU A 732 28.40 21.47 8.39
C LEU A 732 29.76 21.27 9.08
N ASP A 733 30.59 20.34 8.59
CA ASP A 733 31.92 20.09 9.15
C ASP A 733 32.76 21.38 9.09
N SER A 734 32.83 22.00 7.90
CA SER A 734 33.47 23.30 7.65
C SER A 734 32.74 24.52 8.25
N ALA A 735 31.71 24.31 9.08
CA ALA A 735 31.02 25.36 9.85
C ALA A 735 31.24 25.22 11.38
N PHE A 736 31.94 24.17 11.82
CA PHE A 736 32.35 23.95 13.21
C PHE A 736 33.88 23.74 13.37
N GLU A 737 34.64 23.85 12.28
CA GLU A 737 36.09 24.08 12.23
C GLU A 737 36.44 25.58 12.27
#